data_AF-A0A821U2H5-F1
#
_entry.id   AF-A0A821U2H5-F1
#
_cell.length_a   1.000
_cell.length_b   1.000
_cell.length_c   1.000
_cell.angle_alpha   90.00
_cell.angle_beta   90.00
_cell.angle_gamma   90.00
#
_symmetry.space_group_name_H-M   'P 1'
#
loop_
_entity.id
_entity.type
_entity.pdbx_description
1 polymer ?
#
loop_
_entity_poly.entity_id
_entity_poly.type
_entity_poly.pdbx_seq_one_letter_code
_entity_poly.pdbx_strand_id
1 'polypeptide(L)'
;MVVSKHVDLEVYRLCLKEASELFNMIVDGCKPILPPILIGQLTRMEKEGFLPEQTLQYCNSTSLQNVDKATLRTKGKTHIHPLPVKLIHARNEVCRMLHETGISLEKIFIPGVDDRLNRRNHLCQQPLAVIVLPGDIVTVKTVLELLLTTITRQFKSSQRIVWVNIDGYWNNLFQYLGIFTFDNYLATFDVTIVSSLKSIVGPLSEFCRSEVYMPKEVCDTLDSNEITLFFNTTSPNKIRDVKRICKGLNLPIKVLPIAVLTDGPVRTAEEQSATYQGNLEEKLHASASRLHELGREFIHARLKDLNIEITKVYVCAHDEGVSLPDHILNHQCFDCLRQERTPIKLGVETKYALHQMHGAKQLNYAMNRVYEEYKTPLEHRAIIEQDTGVFYSVKDALYDQIHVPVYLYNCTKCRLSLEARPNTITPEYYHYTIVEDKTLAEWARDDLKSFAKFNAFGGIISTFAQIIGLEPKQEFIQQSIELNDLRIARLTTDITEIPEVVNDLYNCLAKTKKFIPSIEILPDIPIEFQDKIFANFDAFIFVPSLSINNDPVAHWKSIFAFYSILVGLELEDPFLVNKQVILYDPENTNFKVERDFYTCLYNNGMSSQLPEDMFFVASSQDEIIECLQCVSKLYTRQKLPIYEREQVDFPDKQGKFNVALHLSASSENSEYLDFTRRITSQLVHGNFGIVSGGAAQGPMGAIHEALTPSIVEELHCKGIPISNIGIYTRETKLREGIPQNKLTWAHQASDLYYRMQLMEHHSDVFMILPGGKGIMQEISKLMIAKLKNHETVKNKHIVIYNWQIKLMIEEESGRKILTGFYTQLIDLILAQQQQQQQPSWLHVVTNVEEAMDILEKLRMENHKRITKLFTTTSSFRNT
;
A
#
# COMPACT_ATOMS: atom_id res chain seq x y z
N MET A 1 -16.39 -13.73 -44.98
CA MET A 1 -16.97 -14.71 -44.03
C MET A 1 -18.32 -14.17 -43.59
N VAL A 2 -19.42 -14.83 -43.96
CA VAL A 2 -20.77 -14.49 -43.49
C VAL A 2 -20.93 -15.21 -42.15
N VAL A 3 -20.85 -14.47 -41.05
CA VAL A 3 -20.92 -15.02 -39.69
C VAL A 3 -22.37 -14.95 -39.20
N SER A 4 -22.88 -16.08 -38.71
CA SER A 4 -24.19 -16.21 -38.07
C SER A 4 -24.33 -15.27 -36.87
N LYS A 5 -25.58 -14.86 -36.56
CA LYS A 5 -25.99 -13.95 -35.46
C LYS A 5 -25.57 -14.32 -34.02
N HIS A 6 -24.75 -15.35 -33.84
CA HIS A 6 -24.13 -15.71 -32.57
C HIS A 6 -22.62 -15.75 -32.78
N VAL A 7 -21.98 -14.59 -32.67
CA VAL A 7 -20.53 -14.57 -32.50
C VAL A 7 -20.23 -14.93 -31.04
N ASP A 8 -19.31 -15.86 -30.88
CA ASP A 8 -18.86 -16.43 -29.61
C ASP A 8 -18.16 -15.36 -28.74
N LEU A 9 -18.47 -15.32 -27.45
CA LEU A 9 -17.83 -14.43 -26.46
C LEU A 9 -16.30 -14.63 -26.46
N GLU A 10 -15.85 -15.84 -26.75
CA GLU A 10 -14.43 -16.17 -26.88
C GLU A 10 -13.79 -15.50 -28.10
N VAL A 11 -14.50 -15.34 -29.22
CA VAL A 11 -13.97 -14.60 -30.39
C VAL A 11 -13.80 -13.12 -30.05
N TYR A 12 -14.78 -12.53 -29.37
CA TYR A 12 -14.67 -11.13 -28.91
C TYR A 12 -13.53 -10.94 -27.92
N ARG A 13 -13.37 -11.87 -26.97
CA ARG A 13 -12.26 -11.92 -26.01
C ARG A 13 -10.91 -12.02 -26.70
N LEU A 14 -10.79 -12.87 -27.72
CA LEU A 14 -9.57 -13.03 -28.52
C LEU A 14 -9.22 -11.74 -29.27
N CYS A 15 -10.20 -11.09 -29.91
CA CYS A 15 -9.99 -9.80 -30.59
C CYS A 15 -9.55 -8.69 -29.62
N LEU A 16 -10.15 -8.63 -28.42
CA LEU A 16 -9.74 -7.67 -27.40
C LEU A 16 -8.33 -7.94 -26.88
N LYS A 17 -7.99 -9.21 -26.65
CA LYS A 17 -6.65 -9.61 -26.22
C LYS A 17 -5.61 -9.26 -27.28
N GLU A 18 -5.87 -9.60 -28.54
CA GLU A 18 -5.00 -9.26 -29.68
C GLU A 18 -4.80 -7.74 -29.81
N ALA A 19 -5.89 -6.95 -29.79
CA ALA A 19 -5.79 -5.50 -29.79
C ALA A 19 -4.96 -4.98 -28.61
N SER A 20 -5.23 -5.48 -27.40
CA SER A 20 -4.53 -5.06 -26.19
C SER A 20 -3.03 -5.32 -26.30
N GLU A 21 -2.63 -6.51 -26.75
CA GLU A 21 -1.23 -6.88 -26.99
C GLU A 21 -0.57 -5.97 -28.04
N LEU A 22 -1.24 -5.71 -29.16
CA LEU A 22 -0.73 -4.82 -30.20
C LEU A 22 -0.53 -3.38 -29.68
N PHE A 23 -1.47 -2.83 -28.93
CA PHE A 23 -1.33 -1.49 -28.36
C PHE A 23 -0.28 -1.44 -27.23
N ASN A 24 -0.13 -2.52 -26.45
CA ASN A 24 0.95 -2.65 -25.45
C ASN A 24 2.33 -2.58 -26.12
N MET A 25 2.50 -3.32 -27.22
CA MET A 25 3.73 -3.25 -28.02
C MET A 25 4.04 -1.81 -28.47
N ILE A 26 3.03 -1.06 -28.94
CA ILE A 26 3.21 0.35 -29.33
C ILE A 26 3.59 1.22 -28.11
N VAL A 27 2.96 0.97 -26.95
CA VAL A 27 3.27 1.65 -25.68
C VAL A 27 4.72 1.41 -25.23
N ASP A 28 5.23 0.20 -25.45
CA ASP A 28 6.59 -0.19 -25.13
C ASP A 28 7.62 0.25 -26.20
N GLY A 29 7.14 0.93 -27.24
CA GLY A 29 7.98 1.50 -28.29
C GLY A 29 8.27 0.55 -29.45
N CYS A 30 7.64 -0.63 -29.49
CA CYS A 30 7.68 -1.50 -30.65
C CYS A 30 6.80 -0.96 -31.79
N LYS A 31 7.07 -1.41 -33.02
CA LYS A 31 6.25 -1.10 -34.21
C LYS A 31 5.59 -2.38 -34.72
N PRO A 32 4.48 -2.83 -34.12
CA PRO A 32 3.81 -4.05 -34.57
C PRO A 32 3.26 -3.89 -35.98
N ILE A 33 3.04 -5.03 -36.65
CA ILE A 33 2.26 -5.08 -37.88
C ILE A 33 0.79 -4.97 -37.47
N LEU A 34 0.13 -3.88 -37.86
CA LEU A 34 -1.27 -3.66 -37.51
C LEU A 34 -2.21 -4.07 -38.65
N PRO A 35 -3.38 -4.63 -38.34
CA PRO A 35 -4.50 -4.72 -39.27
C PRO A 35 -4.84 -3.33 -39.87
N PRO A 36 -5.20 -3.23 -41.16
CA PRO A 36 -5.50 -1.95 -41.81
C PRO A 36 -6.53 -1.09 -41.08
N ILE A 37 -7.50 -1.73 -40.42
CA ILE A 37 -8.52 -1.04 -39.62
C ILE A 37 -7.88 -0.33 -38.41
N LEU A 38 -6.96 -0.97 -37.69
CA LEU A 38 -6.26 -0.36 -36.56
C LEU A 38 -5.27 0.73 -37.02
N ILE A 39 -4.67 0.59 -38.20
CA ILE A 39 -3.91 1.69 -38.84
C ILE A 39 -4.83 2.89 -39.07
N GLY A 40 -6.06 2.67 -39.55
CA GLY A 40 -7.07 3.71 -39.69
C GLY A 40 -7.38 4.41 -38.36
N GLN A 41 -7.40 3.69 -37.24
CA GLN A 41 -7.58 4.29 -35.92
C GLN A 41 -6.40 5.19 -35.54
N LEU A 42 -5.15 4.75 -35.75
CA LEU A 42 -3.96 5.59 -35.52
C LEU A 42 -3.94 6.83 -36.41
N THR A 43 -4.30 6.70 -37.69
CA THR A 43 -4.40 7.84 -38.63
C THR A 43 -5.47 8.84 -38.21
N ARG A 44 -6.57 8.37 -37.61
CA ARG A 44 -7.57 9.26 -37.02
C ARG A 44 -7.00 10.00 -35.81
N MET A 45 -6.30 9.33 -34.92
CA MET A 45 -5.65 9.98 -33.76
C MET A 45 -4.63 11.03 -34.19
N GLU A 46 -3.82 10.73 -35.21
CA GLU A 46 -2.86 11.67 -35.81
C GLU A 46 -3.57 12.91 -36.36
N LYS A 47 -4.58 12.74 -37.24
CA LYS A 47 -5.32 13.86 -37.84
C LYS A 47 -6.01 14.73 -36.80
N GLU A 48 -6.50 14.13 -35.73
CA GLU A 48 -7.15 14.83 -34.64
C GLU A 48 -6.16 15.42 -33.63
N GLY A 49 -4.85 15.23 -33.78
CA GLY A 49 -3.82 15.80 -32.91
C GLY A 49 -3.71 15.11 -31.54
N PHE A 50 -4.10 13.84 -31.44
CA PHE A 50 -3.85 13.00 -30.28
C PHE A 50 -2.51 12.25 -30.36
N LEU A 51 -1.92 12.14 -31.55
CA LEU A 51 -0.55 11.64 -31.71
C LEU A 51 0.40 12.79 -32.03
N PRO A 52 1.55 12.89 -31.34
CA PRO A 52 2.58 13.87 -31.67
C PRO A 52 3.33 13.57 -32.97
N GLU A 53 3.11 12.39 -33.56
CA GLU A 53 3.87 11.90 -34.71
C GLU A 53 2.96 11.20 -35.71
N GLN A 54 3.50 10.95 -36.90
CA GLN A 54 2.80 10.24 -37.98
C GLN A 54 2.51 8.78 -37.61
N THR A 55 1.39 8.25 -38.11
CA THR A 55 0.94 6.87 -37.90
C THR A 55 2.03 5.84 -38.18
N LEU A 56 2.78 6.02 -39.26
CA LEU A 56 3.87 5.11 -39.67
C LEU A 56 5.02 5.02 -38.66
N GLN A 57 5.10 5.96 -37.72
CA GLN A 57 6.06 5.89 -36.63
C GLN A 57 5.63 4.93 -35.50
N TYR A 58 4.39 4.45 -35.49
CA TYR A 58 3.86 3.57 -34.44
C TYR A 58 3.63 2.14 -34.91
N CYS A 59 3.56 1.89 -36.21
CA CYS A 59 3.25 0.57 -36.75
C CYS A 59 3.92 0.33 -38.09
N ASN A 60 4.05 -0.94 -38.46
CA ASN A 60 4.47 -1.36 -39.79
C ASN A 60 3.26 -1.67 -40.67
N SER A 61 3.28 -1.15 -41.90
CA SER A 61 2.32 -1.56 -42.94
C SER A 61 2.77 -2.88 -43.56
N THR A 62 1.86 -3.84 -43.70
CA THR A 62 2.11 -5.12 -44.40
C THR A 62 2.56 -4.96 -45.85
N SER A 63 2.35 -3.79 -46.46
CA SER A 63 2.81 -3.48 -47.83
C SER A 63 4.32 -3.22 -47.95
N LEU A 64 5.07 -3.18 -46.84
CA LEU A 64 6.49 -2.88 -46.79
C LEU A 64 7.34 -4.14 -46.59
N GLN A 65 7.26 -5.10 -47.53
CA GLN A 65 8.01 -6.37 -47.44
C GLN A 65 9.55 -6.23 -47.56
N ASN A 66 10.08 -5.03 -47.87
CA ASN A 66 11.50 -4.80 -48.11
C ASN A 66 12.16 -3.77 -47.16
N VAL A 67 11.57 -3.52 -45.99
CA VAL A 67 12.18 -2.59 -45.03
C VAL A 67 13.25 -3.31 -44.21
N ASP A 68 14.49 -2.80 -44.30
CA ASP A 68 15.64 -3.29 -43.54
C ASP A 68 15.30 -3.42 -42.04
N LYS A 69 15.69 -4.54 -41.41
CA LYS A 69 15.47 -4.81 -39.97
C LYS A 69 16.03 -3.70 -39.08
N ALA A 70 17.04 -2.95 -39.55
CA ALA A 70 17.56 -1.78 -38.83
C ALA A 70 16.56 -0.60 -38.75
N THR A 71 15.57 -0.54 -39.63
CA THR A 71 14.50 0.47 -39.65
C THR A 71 13.32 0.08 -38.76
N LEU A 72 13.24 -1.20 -38.35
CA LEU A 72 12.29 -1.72 -37.35
C LEU A 72 12.65 -1.28 -35.90
N ARG A 73 13.62 -0.37 -35.74
CA ARG A 73 14.06 0.15 -34.45
C ARG A 73 12.89 0.70 -33.63
N THR A 74 13.02 0.49 -32.33
CA THR A 74 12.12 0.95 -31.28
C THR A 74 11.98 2.48 -31.34
N LYS A 75 10.73 2.95 -31.26
CA LYS A 75 10.33 4.36 -31.29
C LYS A 75 10.66 5.10 -29.98
N GLY A 76 11.22 4.39 -29.00
CA GLY A 76 11.17 4.82 -27.60
C GLY A 76 9.79 4.52 -27.01
N LYS A 77 9.73 4.32 -25.68
CA LYS A 77 8.47 3.96 -25.01
C LYS A 77 7.47 5.11 -25.16
N THR A 78 6.25 4.87 -25.61
CA THR A 78 5.27 5.95 -25.88
C THR A 78 4.46 6.34 -24.64
N HIS A 79 4.57 5.63 -23.52
CA HIS A 79 3.94 6.04 -22.25
C HIS A 79 4.48 7.37 -21.69
N ILE A 80 5.68 7.81 -22.12
CA ILE A 80 6.25 9.12 -21.76
C ILE A 80 5.76 10.25 -22.68
N HIS A 81 4.87 9.98 -23.64
CA HIS A 81 4.32 11.04 -24.48
C HIS A 81 3.52 12.04 -23.63
N PRO A 82 3.71 13.36 -23.86
CA PRO A 82 2.94 14.38 -23.18
C PRO A 82 1.45 14.18 -23.47
N LEU A 83 0.61 14.45 -22.47
CA LEU A 83 -0.84 14.43 -22.62
C LEU A 83 -1.26 15.37 -23.76
N PRO A 84 -2.06 14.89 -24.74
CA PRO A 84 -2.57 15.77 -25.78
C PRO A 84 -3.41 16.90 -25.17
N VAL A 85 -3.11 18.15 -25.54
CA VAL A 85 -3.81 19.35 -25.03
C VAL A 85 -5.34 19.24 -25.25
N LYS A 86 -5.76 18.68 -26.39
CA LYS A 86 -7.18 18.40 -26.68
C LYS A 86 -7.81 17.43 -25.68
N LEU A 87 -7.09 16.39 -25.27
CA LEU A 87 -7.58 15.41 -24.29
C LEU A 87 -7.75 16.07 -22.91
N ILE A 88 -6.80 16.92 -22.50
CA ILE A 88 -6.90 17.70 -21.26
C ILE A 88 -8.11 18.65 -21.30
N HIS A 89 -8.31 19.37 -22.40
CA HIS A 89 -9.47 20.25 -22.56
C HIS A 89 -10.79 19.48 -22.52
N ALA A 90 -10.89 18.35 -23.23
CA ALA A 90 -12.07 17.51 -23.21
C ALA A 90 -12.37 17.01 -21.79
N ARG A 91 -11.35 16.55 -21.04
CA ARG A 91 -11.50 16.17 -19.63
C ARG A 91 -12.01 17.33 -18.79
N ASN A 92 -11.40 18.50 -18.87
CA ASN A 92 -11.79 19.66 -18.07
C ASN A 92 -13.21 20.12 -18.39
N GLU A 93 -13.62 20.07 -19.66
CA GLU A 93 -14.98 20.37 -20.07
C GLU A 93 -15.98 19.37 -19.48
N VAL A 94 -15.67 18.07 -19.53
CA VAL A 94 -16.50 17.02 -18.92
C VAL A 94 -16.58 17.19 -17.41
N CYS A 95 -15.46 17.42 -16.73
CA CYS A 95 -15.44 17.68 -15.29
C CYS A 95 -16.28 18.91 -14.92
N ARG A 96 -16.20 20.00 -15.68
CA ARG A 96 -17.03 21.19 -15.49
C ARG A 96 -18.52 20.87 -15.65
N MET A 97 -18.88 20.16 -16.73
CA MET A 97 -20.26 19.77 -17.01
C MET A 97 -20.85 18.88 -15.91
N LEU A 98 -20.08 17.91 -15.43
CA LEU A 98 -20.52 17.01 -14.37
C LEU A 98 -20.68 17.75 -13.05
N HIS A 99 -19.75 18.65 -12.74
CA HIS A 99 -19.83 19.52 -11.58
C HIS A 99 -21.08 20.41 -11.61
N GLU A 100 -21.40 21.02 -12.77
CA GLU A 100 -22.63 21.81 -12.98
C GLU A 100 -23.92 20.99 -12.75
N THR A 101 -23.84 19.67 -12.88
CA THR A 101 -24.97 18.75 -12.65
C THR A 101 -24.99 18.13 -11.25
N GLY A 102 -24.03 18.48 -10.39
CA GLY A 102 -23.90 17.95 -9.03
C GLY A 102 -23.33 16.53 -8.95
N ILE A 103 -22.75 15.99 -10.02
CA ILE A 103 -22.14 14.66 -10.03
C ILE A 103 -20.71 14.76 -9.48
N SER A 104 -20.39 13.96 -8.45
CA SER A 104 -19.05 13.95 -7.84
C SER A 104 -18.00 13.36 -8.78
N LEU A 105 -16.92 14.10 -9.00
CA LEU A 105 -15.80 13.70 -9.88
C LEU A 105 -14.96 12.56 -9.30
N GLU A 106 -14.95 12.37 -7.98
CA GLU A 106 -14.18 11.30 -7.32
C GLU A 106 -14.66 9.89 -7.69
N LYS A 107 -15.85 9.79 -8.27
CA LYS A 107 -16.50 8.54 -8.64
C LYS A 107 -16.41 8.25 -10.14
N ILE A 108 -15.65 9.07 -10.88
CA ILE A 108 -15.57 9.03 -12.34
C ILE A 108 -14.11 8.80 -12.75
N PHE A 109 -13.90 7.86 -13.66
CA PHE A 109 -12.59 7.57 -14.23
C PHE A 109 -12.56 7.91 -15.72
N ILE A 110 -11.54 8.64 -16.16
CA ILE A 110 -11.32 9.05 -17.56
C ILE A 110 -9.99 8.44 -18.05
N PRO A 111 -10.04 7.33 -18.81
CA PRO A 111 -8.87 6.63 -19.30
C PRO A 111 -7.88 7.52 -20.07
N GLY A 112 -6.60 7.27 -19.88
CA GLY A 112 -5.48 7.98 -20.50
C GLY A 112 -5.07 9.26 -19.78
N VAL A 113 -6.00 10.04 -19.21
CA VAL A 113 -5.62 11.23 -18.41
C VAL A 113 -5.40 10.84 -16.96
N ASP A 114 -6.37 10.18 -16.34
CA ASP A 114 -6.27 9.83 -14.93
C ASP A 114 -5.19 8.77 -14.69
N ASP A 115 -4.91 7.91 -15.68
CA ASP A 115 -3.77 6.96 -15.66
C ASP A 115 -2.41 7.65 -15.51
N ARG A 116 -2.25 8.81 -16.16
CA ARG A 116 -0.99 9.56 -16.19
C ARG A 116 -0.90 10.59 -15.05
N LEU A 117 -2.03 11.14 -14.61
CA LEU A 117 -2.08 12.12 -13.52
C LEU A 117 -2.05 11.45 -12.14
N ASN A 118 -2.72 10.32 -11.98
CA ASN A 118 -2.83 9.62 -10.70
C ASN A 118 -2.17 8.25 -10.80
N ARG A 119 -0.90 8.17 -10.39
CA ARG A 119 -0.11 6.93 -10.35
C ARG A 119 -0.92 5.78 -9.74
N ARG A 120 -1.42 4.85 -10.58
CA ARG A 120 -1.98 3.49 -10.35
C ARG A 120 -2.99 3.21 -9.21
N ASN A 121 -3.21 4.12 -8.26
CA ASN A 121 -4.00 3.84 -7.04
C ASN A 121 -5.53 3.86 -7.23
N HIS A 122 -6.07 4.43 -8.33
CA HIS A 122 -7.52 4.52 -8.51
C HIS A 122 -8.16 3.33 -9.24
N LEU A 123 -7.40 2.48 -9.95
CA LEU A 123 -7.97 1.21 -10.42
C LEU A 123 -8.38 0.31 -9.24
N CYS A 124 -7.82 0.55 -8.04
CA CYS A 124 -8.19 -0.14 -6.80
C CYS A 124 -9.46 0.45 -6.14
N GLN A 125 -9.81 1.71 -6.39
CA GLN A 125 -11.06 2.31 -5.93
C GLN A 125 -12.06 2.22 -7.08
N GLN A 126 -12.91 1.20 -7.10
CA GLN A 126 -13.85 0.95 -8.19
C GLN A 126 -14.65 2.24 -8.53
N PRO A 127 -14.37 2.92 -9.66
CA PRO A 127 -15.16 4.09 -10.06
C PRO A 127 -16.60 3.66 -10.32
N LEU A 128 -17.56 4.54 -10.06
CA LEU A 128 -18.96 4.28 -10.41
C LEU A 128 -19.19 4.35 -11.92
N ALA A 129 -18.45 5.22 -12.61
CA ALA A 129 -18.56 5.37 -14.05
C ALA A 129 -17.20 5.60 -14.72
N VAL A 130 -17.09 5.14 -15.96
CA VAL A 130 -15.92 5.33 -16.81
C VAL A 130 -16.34 6.15 -18.02
N ILE A 131 -15.65 7.25 -18.31
CA ILE A 131 -15.92 8.10 -19.48
C ILE A 131 -14.78 7.98 -20.46
N VAL A 132 -15.03 7.33 -21.60
CA VAL A 132 -14.03 7.13 -22.66
C VAL A 132 -14.08 8.29 -23.65
N LEU A 133 -13.14 9.23 -23.52
CA LEU A 133 -12.98 10.38 -24.42
C LEU A 133 -12.07 10.03 -25.60
N PRO A 134 -12.24 10.65 -26.79
CA PRO A 134 -11.23 10.61 -27.85
C PRO A 134 -9.83 10.91 -27.29
N GLY A 135 -8.87 10.02 -27.54
CA GLY A 135 -7.58 10.04 -26.85
C GLY A 135 -6.48 9.27 -27.57
N ASP A 136 -5.28 9.31 -27.02
CA ASP A 136 -4.10 8.73 -27.66
C ASP A 136 -4.01 7.20 -27.48
N ILE A 137 -2.85 6.64 -27.86
CA ILE A 137 -2.54 5.21 -27.73
C ILE A 137 -2.71 4.71 -26.30
N VAL A 138 -2.36 5.53 -25.29
CA VAL A 138 -2.51 5.15 -23.88
C VAL A 138 -3.99 5.06 -23.52
N THR A 139 -4.81 6.01 -23.97
CA THR A 139 -6.28 5.91 -23.81
C THR A 139 -6.82 4.61 -24.41
N VAL A 140 -6.38 4.21 -25.60
CA VAL A 140 -6.85 2.96 -26.23
C VAL A 140 -6.41 1.73 -25.48
N LYS A 141 -5.13 1.67 -25.07
CA LYS A 141 -4.60 0.59 -24.23
C LYS A 141 -5.47 0.42 -22.98
N THR A 142 -5.69 1.49 -22.22
CA THR A 142 -6.45 1.43 -20.97
C THR A 142 -7.89 0.97 -21.22
N VAL A 143 -8.53 1.44 -22.29
CA VAL A 143 -9.90 1.02 -22.64
C VAL A 143 -9.95 -0.46 -22.99
N LEU A 144 -8.99 -0.97 -23.75
CA LEU A 144 -8.91 -2.39 -24.09
C LEU A 144 -8.68 -3.26 -22.86
N GLU A 145 -7.80 -2.85 -21.94
CA GLU A 145 -7.55 -3.54 -20.67
C GLU A 145 -8.80 -3.55 -19.78
N LEU A 146 -9.54 -2.43 -19.74
CA LEU A 146 -10.78 -2.31 -18.98
C LEU A 146 -11.87 -3.23 -19.52
N LEU A 147 -12.05 -3.28 -20.85
CA LEU A 147 -12.99 -4.21 -21.50
C LEU A 147 -12.58 -5.67 -21.29
N LEU A 148 -11.30 -6.00 -21.47
CA LEU A 148 -10.78 -7.36 -21.25
C LEU A 148 -10.96 -7.80 -19.79
N THR A 149 -10.69 -6.92 -18.83
CA THR A 149 -10.89 -7.19 -17.39
C THR A 149 -12.36 -7.42 -17.08
N THR A 150 -13.25 -6.61 -17.64
CA THR A 150 -14.70 -6.74 -17.47
C THR A 150 -15.20 -8.09 -17.98
N ILE A 151 -14.68 -8.56 -19.11
CA ILE A 151 -15.07 -9.85 -19.71
C ILE A 151 -14.50 -11.04 -18.96
N THR A 152 -13.22 -10.96 -18.57
CA THR A 152 -12.49 -12.10 -18.01
C THR A 152 -12.87 -12.42 -16.58
N ARG A 153 -13.24 -11.42 -15.76
CA ARG A 153 -13.36 -11.61 -14.32
C ARG A 153 -14.74 -12.02 -13.81
N GLN A 154 -15.73 -12.32 -14.66
CA GLN A 154 -17.13 -12.61 -14.24
C GLN A 154 -17.70 -11.62 -13.20
N PHE A 155 -17.14 -10.41 -13.07
CA PHE A 155 -17.67 -9.43 -12.13
C PHE A 155 -18.98 -8.90 -12.70
N LYS A 156 -20.02 -8.87 -11.86
CA LYS A 156 -21.10 -7.89 -12.00
C LYS A 156 -20.49 -6.51 -11.71
N SER A 157 -19.67 -6.02 -12.64
CA SER A 157 -19.21 -4.65 -12.61
C SER A 157 -20.46 -3.78 -12.72
N SER A 158 -20.83 -3.08 -11.64
CA SER A 158 -21.87 -2.06 -11.67
C SER A 158 -21.40 -0.80 -12.39
N GLN A 159 -20.21 -0.80 -12.99
CA GLN A 159 -19.61 0.39 -13.58
C GLN A 159 -20.25 0.68 -14.93
N ARG A 160 -20.86 1.86 -15.05
CA ARG A 160 -21.38 2.35 -16.32
C ARG A 160 -20.25 2.91 -17.17
N ILE A 161 -20.13 2.45 -18.42
CA ILE A 161 -19.14 2.98 -19.37
C ILE A 161 -19.84 3.92 -20.33
N VAL A 162 -19.45 5.20 -20.36
CA VAL A 162 -19.94 6.18 -21.34
C VAL A 162 -18.86 6.46 -22.37
N TRP A 163 -19.06 5.98 -23.59
CA TRP A 163 -18.09 6.09 -24.68
C TRP A 163 -18.43 7.26 -25.60
N VAL A 164 -17.57 8.27 -25.63
CA VAL A 164 -17.77 9.48 -26.44
C VAL A 164 -17.18 9.29 -27.84
N ASN A 165 -18.05 9.08 -28.83
CA ASN A 165 -17.71 8.87 -30.24
C ASN A 165 -18.04 10.09 -31.12
N ILE A 166 -17.36 11.21 -30.85
CA ILE A 166 -17.49 12.44 -31.64
C ILE A 166 -16.95 12.20 -33.05
N ASP A 167 -17.75 12.55 -34.07
CA ASP A 167 -17.40 12.43 -35.50
C ASP A 167 -16.85 11.05 -35.88
N GLY A 168 -17.36 9.99 -35.24
CA GLY A 168 -16.94 8.61 -35.50
C GLY A 168 -15.49 8.32 -35.14
N TYR A 169 -14.90 9.05 -34.18
CA TYR A 169 -13.52 8.88 -33.74
C TYR A 169 -13.11 7.42 -33.48
N TRP A 170 -14.00 6.63 -32.88
CA TRP A 170 -13.78 5.25 -32.48
C TRP A 170 -14.24 4.23 -33.53
N ASN A 171 -14.77 4.66 -34.68
CA ASN A 171 -15.40 3.75 -35.64
C ASN A 171 -14.46 2.65 -36.13
N ASN A 172 -13.17 2.94 -36.32
CA ASN A 172 -12.19 1.94 -36.72
C ASN A 172 -11.96 0.92 -35.60
N LEU A 173 -11.76 1.35 -34.36
CA LEU A 173 -11.65 0.45 -33.23
C LEU A 173 -12.93 -0.39 -33.03
N PHE A 174 -14.10 0.25 -33.13
CA PHE A 174 -15.39 -0.43 -33.05
C PHE A 174 -15.57 -1.47 -34.15
N GLN A 175 -15.16 -1.16 -35.37
CA GLN A 175 -15.20 -2.12 -36.47
C GLN A 175 -14.25 -3.30 -36.23
N TYR A 176 -13.04 -3.05 -35.73
CA TYR A 176 -12.07 -4.11 -35.41
C TYR A 176 -12.58 -5.04 -34.30
N LEU A 177 -13.14 -4.46 -33.24
CA LEU A 177 -13.75 -5.20 -32.13
C LEU A 177 -15.11 -5.82 -32.50
N GLY A 178 -15.62 -5.55 -33.70
CA GLY A 178 -16.95 -5.97 -34.14
C GLY A 178 -18.11 -5.29 -33.40
N ILE A 179 -17.88 -4.23 -32.62
CA ILE A 179 -18.88 -3.59 -31.73
C ILE A 179 -20.18 -3.21 -32.46
N PHE A 180 -20.10 -2.77 -33.73
CA PHE A 180 -21.30 -2.46 -34.53
C PHE A 180 -22.15 -3.67 -34.95
N THR A 181 -21.65 -4.88 -34.73
CA THR A 181 -22.40 -6.14 -34.94
C THR A 181 -22.96 -6.69 -33.62
N PHE A 182 -22.76 -5.98 -32.51
CA PHE A 182 -22.90 -6.46 -31.13
C PHE A 182 -23.84 -5.61 -30.25
N ASP A 183 -24.95 -5.09 -30.81
CA ASP A 183 -25.91 -4.26 -30.04
C ASP A 183 -26.37 -4.93 -28.72
N ASN A 184 -26.47 -6.26 -28.68
CA ASN A 184 -26.86 -7.01 -27.48
C ASN A 184 -25.74 -7.12 -26.42
N TYR A 185 -24.47 -6.98 -26.81
CA TYR A 185 -23.32 -7.16 -25.91
C TYR A 185 -22.92 -5.87 -25.20
N LEU A 186 -23.03 -4.72 -25.85
CA LEU A 186 -22.85 -3.44 -25.17
C LEU A 186 -23.84 -3.27 -23.99
N ALA A 187 -25.05 -3.82 -24.13
CA ALA A 187 -26.02 -3.90 -23.04
C ALA A 187 -25.57 -4.80 -21.88
N THR A 188 -24.75 -5.82 -22.14
CA THR A 188 -24.20 -6.70 -21.10
C THR A 188 -23.12 -6.00 -20.27
N PHE A 189 -22.45 -4.99 -20.85
CA PHE A 189 -21.36 -4.23 -20.21
C PHE A 189 -21.78 -2.83 -19.75
N ASP A 190 -23.08 -2.51 -19.77
CA ASP A 190 -23.65 -1.18 -19.49
C ASP A 190 -22.89 -0.04 -20.21
N VAL A 191 -22.55 -0.28 -21.48
CA VAL A 191 -21.83 0.69 -22.33
C VAL A 191 -22.83 1.56 -23.08
N THR A 192 -22.78 2.87 -22.84
CA THR A 192 -23.55 3.87 -23.60
C THR A 192 -22.63 4.66 -24.53
N ILE A 193 -22.89 4.60 -25.84
CA ILE A 193 -22.15 5.40 -26.83
C ILE A 193 -22.87 6.74 -27.03
N VAL A 194 -22.16 7.85 -26.91
CA VAL A 194 -22.67 9.21 -27.11
C VAL A 194 -21.87 9.94 -28.18
N SER A 195 -22.52 10.78 -28.98
CA SER A 195 -21.87 11.48 -30.10
C SER A 195 -21.34 12.88 -29.76
N SER A 196 -21.56 13.36 -28.53
CA SER A 196 -21.09 14.67 -28.07
C SER A 196 -20.75 14.66 -26.58
N LEU A 197 -19.86 15.57 -26.14
CA LEU A 197 -19.58 15.74 -24.71
C LEU A 197 -20.85 16.13 -23.92
N LYS A 198 -21.75 16.90 -24.54
CA LYS A 198 -23.01 17.32 -23.91
C LYS A 198 -23.93 16.16 -23.57
N SER A 199 -23.88 15.11 -24.39
CA SER A 199 -24.71 13.92 -24.23
C SER A 199 -24.25 12.99 -23.11
N ILE A 200 -23.07 13.22 -22.49
CA ILE A 200 -22.56 12.42 -21.37
C ILE A 200 -23.45 12.55 -20.12
N VAL A 201 -24.01 13.75 -19.89
CA VAL A 201 -24.75 14.08 -18.67
C VAL A 201 -26.00 13.21 -18.51
N GLY A 202 -26.72 12.91 -19.60
CA GLY A 202 -27.96 12.11 -19.53
C GLY A 202 -27.72 10.73 -18.90
N PRO A 203 -26.93 9.85 -19.54
CA PRO A 203 -26.65 8.50 -19.05
C PRO A 203 -26.05 8.46 -17.64
N LEU A 204 -25.19 9.42 -17.30
CA LEU A 204 -24.59 9.51 -15.97
C LEU A 204 -25.54 10.07 -14.93
N SER A 205 -26.37 11.06 -15.26
CA SER A 205 -27.36 11.59 -14.32
C SER A 205 -28.43 10.56 -13.99
N GLU A 206 -28.85 9.75 -14.96
CA GLU A 206 -29.77 8.64 -14.73
C GLU A 206 -29.13 7.57 -13.83
N PHE A 207 -27.90 7.17 -14.16
CA PHE A 207 -27.14 6.21 -13.36
C PHE A 207 -26.88 6.70 -11.94
N CYS A 208 -26.33 7.90 -11.80
CA CYS A 208 -26.11 8.52 -10.51
C CYS A 208 -27.43 8.77 -9.77
N ARG A 209 -28.58 9.02 -10.41
CA ARG A 209 -29.86 9.06 -9.68
C ARG A 209 -30.32 7.68 -9.18
N SER A 210 -29.99 6.62 -9.91
CA SER A 210 -30.30 5.24 -9.50
C SER A 210 -29.37 4.70 -8.42
N GLU A 211 -28.10 5.14 -8.40
CA GLU A 211 -27.03 4.70 -7.48
C GLU A 211 -26.72 5.71 -6.36
N VAL A 212 -27.09 6.98 -6.52
CA VAL A 212 -27.20 7.93 -5.40
C VAL A 212 -28.43 7.51 -4.62
N TYR A 213 -28.18 6.50 -3.79
CA TYR A 213 -28.66 6.40 -2.43
C TYR A 213 -28.33 7.72 -1.70
N MET A 214 -29.00 8.81 -2.05
CA MET A 214 -29.63 9.62 -1.02
C MET A 214 -30.58 8.61 -0.39
N PRO A 215 -30.33 8.14 0.84
CA PRO A 215 -31.27 7.25 1.48
C PRO A 215 -32.63 7.92 1.31
N LYS A 216 -33.61 7.23 0.73
CA LYS A 216 -35.01 7.71 0.77
C LYS A 216 -35.42 8.04 2.22
N GLU A 217 -34.74 7.45 3.20
CA GLU A 217 -34.78 7.80 4.62
C GLU A 217 -34.48 9.29 4.94
N VAL A 218 -33.79 10.07 4.09
CA VAL A 218 -33.46 11.49 4.34
C VAL A 218 -34.61 12.44 3.95
N CYS A 219 -35.48 12.04 3.02
CA CYS A 219 -36.59 12.87 2.52
C CYS A 219 -37.97 12.28 2.83
N ASP A 220 -38.14 10.96 2.94
CA ASP A 220 -39.47 10.33 3.02
C ASP A 220 -40.03 10.21 4.46
N THR A 221 -39.27 10.55 5.50
CA THR A 221 -39.79 10.69 6.88
C THR A 221 -39.06 11.81 7.61
N LEU A 222 -39.35 13.05 7.23
CA LEU A 222 -38.96 14.22 8.03
C LEU A 222 -40.01 14.44 9.11
N ASP A 223 -39.76 13.88 10.30
CA ASP A 223 -40.53 14.27 11.48
C ASP A 223 -40.13 15.71 11.82
N SER A 224 -41.08 16.64 11.77
CA SER A 224 -40.84 18.08 11.94
C SER A 224 -40.26 18.45 13.31
N ASN A 225 -40.14 17.48 14.21
CA ASN A 225 -39.64 17.62 15.57
C ASN A 225 -38.13 17.40 15.74
N GLU A 226 -37.40 16.90 14.74
CA GLU A 226 -35.96 16.64 14.87
C GLU A 226 -35.10 17.92 14.75
N ILE A 227 -34.02 17.98 15.54
CA ILE A 227 -32.97 19.01 15.43
C ILE A 227 -32.06 18.65 14.25
N THR A 228 -31.75 19.62 13.38
CA THR A 228 -30.77 19.40 12.30
C THR A 228 -29.41 19.99 12.66
N LEU A 229 -28.40 19.12 12.67
CA LEU A 229 -27.00 19.46 12.86
C LEU A 229 -26.25 19.44 11.52
N PHE A 230 -25.88 20.61 11.01
CA PHE A 230 -24.97 20.74 9.88
C PHE A 230 -23.52 20.65 10.34
N PHE A 231 -22.82 19.61 9.92
CA PHE A 231 -21.44 19.36 10.29
C PHE A 231 -20.51 19.87 9.18
N ASN A 232 -19.60 20.76 9.54
CA ASN A 232 -18.63 21.36 8.63
C ASN A 232 -17.47 20.40 8.36
N THR A 233 -17.71 19.39 7.52
CA THR A 233 -16.70 18.45 7.08
C THR A 233 -16.92 18.03 5.62
N THR A 234 -15.81 17.82 4.91
CA THR A 234 -15.76 17.19 3.60
C THR A 234 -15.75 15.65 3.72
N SER A 235 -15.52 15.10 4.91
CA SER A 235 -15.43 13.65 5.13
C SER A 235 -16.80 12.98 5.31
N PRO A 236 -17.25 12.11 4.38
CA PRO A 236 -18.51 11.39 4.54
C PRO A 236 -18.47 10.38 5.71
N ASN A 237 -17.29 9.91 6.10
CA ASN A 237 -17.12 8.99 7.22
C ASN A 237 -17.43 9.69 8.56
N LYS A 238 -16.93 10.91 8.77
CA LYS A 238 -17.27 11.71 9.97
C LYS A 238 -18.78 11.91 10.11
N ILE A 239 -19.48 12.24 9.02
CA ILE A 239 -20.95 12.36 9.01
C ILE A 239 -21.62 11.04 9.42
N ARG A 240 -21.15 9.91 8.87
CA ARG A 240 -21.69 8.58 9.17
C ARG A 240 -21.50 8.22 10.65
N ASP A 241 -20.34 8.52 11.20
CA ASP A 241 -20.03 8.23 12.60
C ASP A 241 -20.89 9.05 13.54
N VAL A 242 -21.01 10.37 13.32
CA VAL A 242 -21.88 11.23 14.14
C VAL A 242 -23.35 10.80 14.01
N LYS A 243 -23.83 10.40 12.83
CA LYS A 243 -25.17 9.82 12.65
C LYS A 243 -25.36 8.55 13.49
N ARG A 244 -24.38 7.64 13.46
CA ARG A 244 -24.42 6.40 14.26
C ARG A 244 -24.44 6.70 15.76
N ILE A 245 -23.67 7.68 16.23
CA ILE A 245 -23.68 8.13 17.63
C ILE A 245 -25.07 8.66 17.99
N CYS A 246 -25.63 9.59 17.21
CA CYS A 246 -26.96 10.15 17.47
C CYS A 246 -28.03 9.06 17.53
N LYS A 247 -28.00 8.12 16.58
CA LYS A 247 -28.92 6.98 16.53
C LYS A 247 -28.74 6.03 17.72
N GLY A 248 -27.50 5.70 18.08
CA GLY A 248 -27.19 4.83 19.22
C GLY A 248 -27.60 5.43 20.56
N LEU A 249 -27.54 6.76 20.68
CA LEU A 249 -28.01 7.51 21.84
C LEU A 249 -29.51 7.84 21.80
N ASN A 250 -30.22 7.45 20.75
CA ASN A 250 -31.63 7.78 20.53
C ASN A 250 -31.93 9.29 20.60
N LEU A 251 -30.99 10.11 20.11
CA LEU A 251 -31.14 11.56 20.04
C LEU A 251 -31.94 11.93 18.78
N PRO A 252 -32.94 12.83 18.87
CA PRO A 252 -33.72 13.29 17.72
C PRO A 252 -32.92 14.32 16.90
N ILE A 253 -31.71 13.94 16.47
CA ILE A 253 -30.76 14.81 15.78
C ILE A 253 -30.44 14.25 14.39
N LYS A 254 -30.82 15.01 13.37
CA LYS A 254 -30.50 14.79 11.96
C LYS A 254 -29.16 15.43 11.64
N VAL A 255 -28.15 14.63 11.29
CA VAL A 255 -26.82 15.15 10.93
C VAL A 255 -26.69 15.27 9.41
N LEU A 256 -26.33 16.44 8.90
CA LEU A 256 -26.12 16.71 7.47
C LEU A 256 -24.76 17.40 7.26
N PRO A 257 -24.06 17.20 6.13
CA PRO A 257 -22.88 17.98 5.84
C PRO A 257 -23.26 19.43 5.47
N ILE A 258 -22.44 20.40 5.87
CA ILE A 258 -22.69 21.83 5.57
C ILE A 258 -22.81 22.12 4.07
N ALA A 259 -22.18 21.29 3.23
CA ALA A 259 -22.26 21.35 1.77
C ALA A 259 -23.71 21.29 1.23
N VAL A 260 -24.64 20.73 2.00
CA VAL A 260 -26.08 20.69 1.68
C VAL A 260 -26.71 22.09 1.70
N LEU A 261 -26.18 22.99 2.55
CA LEU A 261 -26.60 24.40 2.62
C LEU A 261 -25.84 25.30 1.64
N THR A 262 -24.61 24.95 1.28
CA THR A 262 -23.69 25.86 0.56
C THR A 262 -23.56 25.62 -0.95
N ASP A 263 -24.44 24.80 -1.54
CA ASP A 263 -24.42 24.37 -2.95
C ASP A 263 -23.08 23.75 -3.40
N GLY A 264 -22.38 23.07 -2.49
CA GLY A 264 -21.12 22.40 -2.76
C GLY A 264 -20.12 22.44 -1.61
N PRO A 265 -19.03 21.64 -1.69
CA PRO A 265 -17.97 21.65 -0.70
C PRO A 265 -17.23 22.99 -0.69
N VAL A 266 -16.91 23.49 0.51
CA VAL A 266 -16.11 24.71 0.70
C VAL A 266 -14.64 24.35 0.46
N ARG A 267 -14.17 24.44 -0.79
CA ARG A 267 -12.91 23.86 -1.26
C ARG A 267 -11.62 24.64 -0.93
N THR A 268 -11.70 25.83 -0.33
CA THR A 268 -10.54 26.75 -0.25
C THR A 268 -9.78 26.72 1.08
N ALA A 269 -10.18 25.86 2.02
CA ALA A 269 -9.72 25.92 3.41
C ALA A 269 -8.71 24.83 3.81
N GLU A 270 -8.23 24.01 2.88
CA GLU A 270 -7.34 22.90 3.24
C GLU A 270 -5.87 23.35 3.11
N GLU A 271 -5.24 23.52 4.29
CA GLU A 271 -3.79 23.45 4.54
C GLU A 271 -2.94 24.75 4.50
N GLN A 272 -3.51 25.96 4.62
CA GLN A 272 -2.66 27.17 4.65
C GLN A 272 -1.87 27.32 5.95
N SER A 273 -2.47 26.94 7.08
CA SER A 273 -1.87 27.06 8.42
C SER A 273 -0.98 25.88 8.82
N ALA A 274 -1.04 24.75 8.11
CA ALA A 274 -0.32 23.51 8.44
C ALA A 274 -0.53 23.00 9.90
N THR A 275 -1.61 23.41 10.58
CA THR A 275 -1.97 22.96 11.94
C THR A 275 -3.42 22.50 11.98
N TYR A 276 -3.77 21.57 12.89
CA TYR A 276 -5.15 21.11 13.05
C TYR A 276 -6.10 22.25 13.46
N GLN A 277 -5.66 23.11 14.38
CA GLN A 277 -6.43 24.26 14.84
C GLN A 277 -6.62 25.28 13.70
N GLY A 278 -5.57 25.61 12.96
CA GLY A 278 -5.67 26.56 11.85
C GLY A 278 -6.52 26.02 10.70
N ASN A 279 -6.45 24.72 10.38
CA ASN A 279 -7.31 24.08 9.39
C ASN A 279 -8.80 24.10 9.83
N LEU A 280 -9.08 23.91 11.12
CA LEU A 280 -10.43 24.09 11.67
C LEU A 280 -10.92 25.54 11.52
N GLU A 281 -10.08 26.52 11.85
CA GLU A 281 -10.38 27.95 11.72
C GLU A 281 -10.58 28.36 10.26
N GLU A 282 -9.76 27.87 9.33
CA GLU A 282 -9.89 28.07 7.89
C GLU A 282 -11.22 27.51 7.37
N LYS A 283 -11.60 26.28 7.77
CA LYS A 283 -12.87 25.65 7.36
C LYS A 283 -14.08 26.39 7.90
N LEU A 284 -14.00 26.85 9.16
CA LEU A 284 -15.01 27.69 9.78
C LEU A 284 -15.15 29.02 9.04
N HIS A 285 -14.03 29.69 8.78
CA HIS A 285 -14.02 30.97 8.08
C HIS A 285 -14.57 30.84 6.67
N ALA A 286 -14.12 29.85 5.90
CA ALA A 286 -14.56 29.65 4.54
C ALA A 286 -16.06 29.27 4.46
N SER A 287 -16.55 28.50 5.43
CA SER A 287 -17.98 28.16 5.51
C SER A 287 -18.84 29.36 5.93
N ALA A 288 -18.37 30.16 6.88
CA ALA A 288 -19.04 31.39 7.29
C ALA A 288 -19.09 32.40 6.14
N SER A 289 -17.97 32.61 5.44
CA SER A 289 -17.88 33.47 4.25
C SER A 289 -18.82 32.99 3.15
N ARG A 290 -18.88 31.67 2.90
CA ARG A 290 -19.79 31.11 1.89
C ARG A 290 -21.27 31.27 2.26
N LEU A 291 -21.64 31.04 3.52
CA LEU A 291 -23.00 31.28 3.99
C LEU A 291 -23.38 32.76 3.91
N HIS A 292 -22.43 33.66 4.18
CA HIS A 292 -22.62 35.09 4.03
C HIS A 292 -22.84 35.49 2.55
N GLU A 293 -22.02 34.98 1.63
CA GLU A 293 -22.14 35.22 0.18
C GLU A 293 -23.49 34.77 -0.40
N LEU A 294 -23.96 33.58 0.00
CA LEU A 294 -25.24 33.04 -0.47
C LEU A 294 -26.42 33.88 0.00
N GLY A 295 -26.26 34.58 1.12
CA GLY A 295 -27.28 35.44 1.67
C GLY A 295 -28.40 34.67 2.37
N ARG A 296 -29.11 35.40 3.23
CA ARG A 296 -30.13 34.85 4.10
C ARG A 296 -31.31 34.23 3.35
N GLU A 297 -31.76 34.87 2.29
CA GLU A 297 -32.92 34.40 1.52
C GLU A 297 -32.65 33.04 0.87
N PHE A 298 -31.44 32.84 0.36
CA PHE A 298 -31.01 31.57 -0.22
C PHE A 298 -31.01 30.46 0.83
N ILE A 299 -30.39 30.69 1.99
CA ILE A 299 -30.34 29.70 3.09
C ILE A 299 -31.76 29.36 3.58
N HIS A 300 -32.63 30.37 3.71
CA HIS A 300 -34.03 30.16 4.07
C HIS A 300 -34.78 29.32 3.03
N ALA A 301 -34.62 29.62 1.75
CA ALA A 301 -35.22 28.83 0.67
C ALA A 301 -34.71 27.38 0.70
N ARG A 302 -33.40 27.19 0.90
CA ARG A 302 -32.78 25.86 0.96
C ARG A 302 -33.26 25.04 2.15
N LEU A 303 -33.36 25.64 3.33
CA LEU A 303 -33.91 24.99 4.52
C LEU A 303 -35.38 24.62 4.32
N LYS A 304 -36.16 25.49 3.67
CA LYS A 304 -37.56 25.22 3.32
C LYS A 304 -37.70 24.05 2.34
N ASP A 305 -36.85 23.98 1.31
CA ASP A 305 -36.84 22.88 0.33
C ASP A 305 -36.48 21.55 0.99
N LEU A 306 -35.66 21.58 2.03
CA LEU A 306 -35.29 20.42 2.84
C LEU A 306 -36.31 20.12 3.95
N ASN A 307 -37.39 20.89 4.07
CA ASN A 307 -38.39 20.82 5.15
C ASN A 307 -37.75 20.85 6.56
N ILE A 308 -36.77 21.73 6.76
CA ILE A 308 -36.07 21.95 8.03
C ILE A 308 -36.49 23.29 8.62
N GLU A 309 -36.97 23.29 9.86
CA GLU A 309 -37.32 24.52 10.59
C GLU A 309 -36.04 25.24 11.05
N ILE A 310 -35.86 26.50 10.66
CA ILE A 310 -34.64 27.28 10.96
C ILE A 310 -34.33 27.39 12.46
N THR A 311 -35.35 27.35 13.31
CA THR A 311 -35.24 27.39 14.78
C THR A 311 -34.59 26.13 15.36
N LYS A 312 -34.48 25.06 14.56
CA LYS A 312 -33.93 23.76 14.93
C LYS A 312 -32.62 23.45 14.20
N VAL A 313 -31.92 24.47 13.71
CA VAL A 313 -30.68 24.30 12.93
C VAL A 313 -29.45 24.73 13.73
N TYR A 314 -28.49 23.82 13.83
CA TYR A 314 -27.19 24.04 14.44
C TYR A 314 -26.08 23.77 13.43
N VAL A 315 -25.03 24.59 13.45
CA VAL A 315 -23.80 24.33 12.68
C VAL A 315 -22.70 23.96 13.67
N CYS A 316 -22.03 22.84 13.41
CA CYS A 316 -20.91 22.35 14.20
C CYS A 316 -19.68 22.19 13.30
N ALA A 317 -18.53 22.67 13.77
CA ALA A 317 -17.25 22.36 13.16
C ALA A 317 -16.35 21.68 14.19
N HIS A 318 -15.81 20.53 13.81
CA HIS A 318 -14.87 19.77 14.62
C HIS A 318 -13.87 19.06 13.70
N ASP A 319 -12.59 19.40 13.82
CA ASP A 319 -11.54 18.78 12.99
C ASP A 319 -10.53 17.95 13.76
N GLU A 320 -10.59 17.91 15.09
CA GLU A 320 -9.90 16.85 15.82
C GLU A 320 -10.50 15.51 15.37
N GLY A 321 -9.65 14.60 14.91
CA GLY A 321 -10.02 13.41 14.15
C GLY A 321 -11.04 12.49 14.85
N VAL A 322 -12.33 12.81 14.72
CA VAL A 322 -13.43 11.89 15.04
C VAL A 322 -13.51 10.85 13.89
N SER A 323 -12.54 9.97 13.82
CA SER A 323 -12.70 8.67 13.19
C SER A 323 -12.86 7.66 14.31
N LEU A 324 -14.10 7.31 14.63
CA LEU A 324 -14.33 6.26 15.61
C LEU A 324 -14.11 4.93 14.89
N PRO A 325 -13.20 4.06 15.37
CA PRO A 325 -13.13 2.71 14.87
C PRO A 325 -14.51 2.04 14.99
N ASP A 326 -14.95 1.32 13.94
CA ASP A 326 -16.27 0.68 13.90
C ASP A 326 -16.56 -0.22 15.13
N HIS A 327 -15.52 -0.74 15.80
CA HIS A 327 -15.63 -1.56 17.01
C HIS A 327 -16.05 -0.79 18.26
N ILE A 328 -15.82 0.53 18.35
CA ILE A 328 -16.30 1.37 19.46
C ILE A 328 -17.82 1.58 19.37
N LEU A 329 -18.37 1.53 18.15
CA LEU A 329 -19.77 1.83 17.85
C LEU A 329 -20.69 0.59 17.93
N ASN A 330 -20.15 -0.62 17.97
CA ASN A 330 -20.90 -1.86 18.08
C ASN A 330 -20.93 -2.38 19.54
N HIS A 331 -21.90 -1.89 20.31
CA HIS A 331 -22.45 -2.43 21.58
C HIS A 331 -21.52 -3.15 22.60
N GLN A 332 -21.12 -2.38 23.63
CA GLN A 332 -21.09 -2.71 25.08
C GLN A 332 -20.53 -1.49 25.86
N CYS A 333 -19.63 -0.72 25.22
CA CYS A 333 -19.01 0.50 25.78
C CYS A 333 -19.95 1.71 25.94
N PHE A 334 -21.18 1.65 25.41
CA PHE A 334 -22.19 2.70 25.59
C PHE A 334 -23.23 2.38 26.69
N ASP A 335 -23.33 1.12 27.12
CA ASP A 335 -24.21 0.73 28.23
C ASP A 335 -23.66 1.23 29.57
N CYS A 336 -22.34 1.35 29.72
CA CYS A 336 -21.72 2.00 30.87
C CYS A 336 -21.96 3.53 30.89
N LEU A 337 -22.07 4.19 29.73
CA LEU A 337 -22.46 5.61 29.66
C LEU A 337 -23.96 5.83 30.00
N ARG A 338 -24.80 4.81 29.88
CA ARG A 338 -26.22 4.85 30.31
C ARG A 338 -26.40 4.65 31.82
N GLN A 339 -25.41 4.08 32.53
CA GLN A 339 -25.62 3.55 33.89
C GLN A 339 -24.90 4.28 35.04
N GLU A 340 -24.00 5.24 34.81
CA GLU A 340 -23.24 5.81 35.94
C GLU A 340 -23.94 6.95 36.69
N ARG A 341 -24.48 6.62 37.88
CA ARG A 341 -24.65 7.52 39.03
C ARG A 341 -23.74 7.16 40.22
N THR A 342 -22.69 6.35 40.04
CA THR A 342 -21.77 6.03 41.16
C THR A 342 -20.36 5.66 40.66
N PRO A 343 -19.29 5.96 41.42
CA PRO A 343 -17.92 5.89 40.93
C PRO A 343 -17.30 4.50 41.13
N ILE A 344 -16.70 3.95 40.07
CA ILE A 344 -15.87 2.74 40.11
C ILE A 344 -14.39 3.13 40.19
N LYS A 345 -13.62 2.50 41.08
CA LYS A 345 -12.15 2.61 41.16
C LYS A 345 -11.50 1.90 39.96
N LEU A 346 -10.69 2.61 39.18
CA LEU A 346 -10.09 2.12 37.93
C LEU A 346 -8.56 1.98 38.00
N GLY A 347 -8.05 0.92 37.36
CA GLY A 347 -6.63 0.59 37.21
C GLY A 347 -5.99 1.09 35.89
N VAL A 348 -4.70 0.77 35.73
CA VAL A 348 -3.71 1.40 34.82
C VAL A 348 -4.03 1.24 33.31
N GLU A 349 -4.85 0.26 32.91
CA GLU A 349 -5.22 0.01 31.50
C GLU A 349 -6.14 1.08 30.87
N THR A 350 -6.63 2.04 31.65
CA THR A 350 -7.63 3.02 31.19
C THR A 350 -7.03 4.21 30.43
N LYS A 351 -5.70 4.41 30.44
CA LYS A 351 -5.06 5.63 29.90
C LYS A 351 -5.09 5.76 28.36
N TYR A 352 -5.06 4.65 27.61
CA TYR A 352 -5.06 4.69 26.14
C TYR A 352 -6.48 4.85 25.57
N ALA A 353 -7.47 4.20 26.20
CA ALA A 353 -8.88 4.44 25.93
C ALA A 353 -9.28 5.88 26.25
N LEU A 354 -8.71 6.49 27.30
CA LEU A 354 -9.01 7.87 27.72
C LEU A 354 -8.67 8.94 26.68
N HIS A 355 -7.63 8.76 25.85
CA HIS A 355 -7.23 9.79 24.88
C HIS A 355 -8.16 9.83 23.64
N GLN A 356 -8.62 8.66 23.17
CA GLN A 356 -9.61 8.55 22.09
C GLN A 356 -11.06 8.69 22.59
N MET A 357 -11.34 8.30 23.83
CA MET A 357 -12.60 8.61 24.51
C MET A 357 -12.72 10.08 24.89
N HIS A 358 -11.64 10.88 24.85
CA HIS A 358 -11.73 12.30 25.18
C HIS A 358 -12.58 13.05 24.15
N GLY A 359 -12.30 12.87 22.85
CA GLY A 359 -13.12 13.43 21.77
C GLY A 359 -14.56 12.88 21.75
N ALA A 360 -14.74 11.59 22.06
CA ALA A 360 -16.08 10.98 22.16
C ALA A 360 -16.88 11.49 23.39
N LYS A 361 -16.23 11.71 24.54
CA LYS A 361 -16.83 12.29 25.74
C LYS A 361 -17.12 13.78 25.57
N GLN A 362 -16.25 14.54 24.91
CA GLN A 362 -16.47 15.95 24.57
C GLN A 362 -17.62 16.11 23.57
N LEU A 363 -17.69 15.26 22.54
CA LEU A 363 -18.81 15.21 21.61
C LEU A 363 -20.11 14.78 22.31
N ASN A 364 -20.08 13.75 23.15
CA ASN A 364 -21.25 13.33 23.94
C ASN A 364 -21.72 14.43 24.92
N TYR A 365 -20.80 15.13 25.59
CA TYR A 365 -21.10 16.26 26.46
C TYR A 365 -21.74 17.41 25.69
N ALA A 366 -21.18 17.78 24.53
CA ALA A 366 -21.73 18.81 23.67
C ALA A 366 -23.14 18.44 23.15
N MET A 367 -23.33 17.19 22.71
CA MET A 367 -24.60 16.70 22.18
C MET A 367 -25.69 16.58 23.24
N ASN A 368 -25.35 16.13 24.46
CA ASN A 368 -26.29 16.12 25.59
C ASN A 368 -26.67 17.55 26.03
N ARG A 369 -25.75 18.52 25.93
CA ARG A 369 -26.03 19.91 26.29
C ARG A 369 -26.91 20.63 25.25
N VAL A 370 -26.71 20.37 23.95
CA VAL A 370 -27.64 20.79 22.88
C VAL A 370 -29.05 20.21 23.13
N TYR A 371 -29.13 18.96 23.59
CA TYR A 371 -30.40 18.31 23.94
C TYR A 371 -31.05 18.86 25.23
N GLU A 372 -30.28 19.23 26.24
CA GLU A 372 -30.81 19.87 27.46
C GLU A 372 -31.24 21.32 27.19
N GLU A 373 -30.52 22.08 26.35
CA GLU A 373 -30.94 23.42 25.91
C GLU A 373 -32.28 23.42 25.17
N TYR A 374 -32.57 22.37 24.41
CA TYR A 374 -33.86 22.15 23.76
C TYR A 374 -35.03 22.03 24.76
N LYS A 375 -34.78 21.62 26.01
CA LYS A 375 -35.81 21.49 27.06
C LYS A 375 -36.06 22.77 27.85
N THR A 376 -35.16 23.75 27.80
CA THR A 376 -35.26 25.00 28.56
C THR A 376 -35.91 26.15 27.77
N PRO A 377 -36.82 26.95 28.35
CA PRO A 377 -37.41 28.13 27.70
C PRO A 377 -36.37 29.19 27.33
N LEU A 378 -36.65 29.92 26.25
CA LEU A 378 -35.79 30.82 25.45
C LEU A 378 -35.06 31.99 26.16
N GLU A 379 -35.19 32.18 27.47
CA GLU A 379 -34.84 33.47 28.11
C GLU A 379 -33.42 33.57 28.70
N HIS A 380 -32.58 32.54 28.61
CA HIS A 380 -31.19 32.60 29.08
C HIS A 380 -30.20 31.99 28.09
N ARG A 381 -29.38 32.82 27.44
CA ARG A 381 -28.17 32.39 26.74
C ARG A 381 -26.96 33.22 27.16
N ALA A 382 -25.88 32.53 27.49
CA ALA A 382 -24.55 33.06 27.73
C ALA A 382 -23.59 32.55 26.65
N ILE A 383 -22.57 33.35 26.34
CA ILE A 383 -21.46 33.05 25.42
C ILE A 383 -20.64 31.87 25.97
N ILE A 384 -20.27 30.90 25.11
CA ILE A 384 -19.40 29.78 25.48
C ILE A 384 -17.94 30.19 25.25
N GLU A 385 -17.12 30.11 26.29
CA GLU A 385 -15.66 30.07 26.22
C GLU A 385 -15.13 28.76 26.85
N GLN A 386 -14.09 28.24 26.20
CA GLN A 386 -13.10 27.20 26.57
C GLN A 386 -13.41 25.70 26.33
N ASP A 387 -12.55 25.13 25.46
CA ASP A 387 -12.02 23.76 25.33
C ASP A 387 -12.79 22.63 24.63
N THR A 388 -13.99 22.81 24.08
CA THR A 388 -14.67 21.70 23.36
C THR A 388 -15.58 22.15 22.20
N GLY A 389 -15.03 22.38 21.01
CA GLY A 389 -15.81 22.64 19.78
C GLY A 389 -16.65 23.92 19.78
N VAL A 390 -16.89 24.51 18.61
CA VAL A 390 -17.71 25.73 18.49
C VAL A 390 -19.05 25.40 17.84
N PHE A 391 -20.14 25.71 18.55
CA PHE A 391 -21.51 25.55 18.08
C PHE A 391 -22.13 26.92 17.83
N TYR A 392 -22.71 27.10 16.64
CA TYR A 392 -23.44 28.31 16.30
C TYR A 392 -24.90 27.95 16.01
N SER A 393 -25.82 28.67 16.66
CA SER A 393 -27.22 28.71 16.27
C SER A 393 -27.32 29.55 14.99
N VAL A 394 -27.93 29.00 13.93
CA VAL A 394 -28.11 29.73 12.66
C VAL A 394 -28.92 31.00 12.84
N LYS A 395 -29.79 31.05 13.86
CA LYS A 395 -30.53 32.25 14.25
C LYS A 395 -29.58 33.36 14.75
N ASP A 396 -28.50 33.03 15.45
CA ASP A 396 -27.61 34.05 16.03
C ASP A 396 -26.63 34.59 14.98
N ALA A 397 -26.22 33.75 14.02
CA ALA A 397 -25.40 34.15 12.87
C ALA A 397 -26.15 35.01 11.82
N LEU A 398 -27.49 34.94 11.78
CA LEU A 398 -28.32 35.65 10.80
C LEU A 398 -28.90 36.97 11.32
N TYR A 399 -28.83 37.25 12.62
CA TYR A 399 -29.53 38.38 13.24
C TYR A 399 -28.63 39.46 13.86
N ASP A 400 -27.36 39.19 14.19
CA ASP A 400 -26.43 40.22 14.72
C ASP A 400 -25.23 40.50 13.80
N GLN A 401 -24.85 41.78 13.69
CA GLN A 401 -23.61 42.23 13.07
C GLN A 401 -22.42 41.86 13.98
N ILE A 402 -21.77 40.71 13.73
CA ILE A 402 -20.64 40.27 14.54
C ILE A 402 -19.39 41.09 14.20
N HIS A 403 -19.04 42.05 15.06
CA HIS A 403 -17.65 42.48 15.25
C HIS A 403 -16.99 41.52 16.24
N VAL A 404 -15.89 40.87 15.85
CA VAL A 404 -15.11 39.96 16.70
C VAL A 404 -13.96 40.73 17.38
N PRO A 405 -13.96 40.95 18.71
CA PRO A 405 -12.75 41.36 19.40
C PRO A 405 -11.98 40.12 19.88
N VAL A 406 -10.71 40.01 19.49
CA VAL A 406 -9.79 38.97 19.97
C VAL A 406 -9.18 39.42 21.30
N TYR A 407 -9.45 38.68 22.38
CA TYR A 407 -8.73 38.83 23.65
C TYR A 407 -7.62 37.78 23.74
N LEU A 408 -6.37 38.23 23.84
CA LEU A 408 -5.22 37.38 24.12
C LEU A 408 -5.05 37.27 25.64
N TYR A 409 -5.10 36.06 26.19
CA TYR A 409 -4.69 35.80 27.58
C TYR A 409 -3.52 34.81 27.67
N ASN A 410 -2.60 35.17 28.57
CA ASN A 410 -1.26 34.62 28.73
C ASN A 410 -1.25 33.46 29.73
N CYS A 411 -0.58 32.35 29.38
CA CYS A 411 -0.42 31.17 30.22
C CYS A 411 0.58 31.40 31.36
N THR A 412 0.19 31.08 32.59
CA THR A 412 0.97 31.26 33.83
C THR A 412 2.20 30.35 33.99
N LYS A 413 2.65 29.66 32.94
CA LYS A 413 3.82 28.76 32.99
C LYS A 413 5.04 29.19 32.17
N CYS A 414 5.02 30.36 31.54
CA CYS A 414 6.19 30.87 30.82
C CYS A 414 6.70 32.16 31.47
N ARG A 415 7.83 32.07 32.19
CA ARG A 415 8.63 33.26 32.54
C ARG A 415 9.36 33.74 31.28
N LEU A 416 8.77 34.68 30.56
CA LEU A 416 9.49 35.62 29.71
C LEU A 416 8.73 36.95 29.73
N SER A 417 9.38 37.99 30.23
CA SER A 417 8.91 39.37 30.22
C SER A 417 9.05 39.96 28.81
N LEU A 418 7.99 40.56 28.29
CA LEU A 418 8.07 41.49 27.17
C LEU A 418 7.45 42.82 27.61
N GLU A 419 8.30 43.83 27.81
CA GLU A 419 7.89 45.22 27.86
C GLU A 419 7.53 45.67 26.45
N ALA A 420 6.33 46.24 26.31
CA ALA A 420 5.86 46.84 25.07
C ALA A 420 6.40 48.27 24.91
N ARG A 421 6.83 48.64 23.70
CA ARG A 421 6.72 50.02 23.19
C ARG A 421 6.45 50.07 21.68
N PRO A 422 5.75 51.12 21.18
CA PRO A 422 5.08 51.13 19.89
C PRO A 422 5.84 51.88 18.78
N ASN A 423 5.54 51.49 17.53
CA ASN A 423 5.65 52.21 16.25
C ASN A 423 6.95 53.00 15.93
N THR A 424 7.65 52.62 14.86
CA THR A 424 7.87 53.42 13.61
C THR A 424 8.94 52.81 12.66
N ILE A 425 8.57 52.73 11.37
CA ILE A 425 9.33 53.05 10.12
C ILE A 425 10.69 52.34 9.80
N THR A 426 10.70 51.68 8.62
CA THR A 426 11.71 51.18 7.64
C THR A 426 13.20 51.66 7.68
N PRO A 427 14.10 51.18 6.78
CA PRO A 427 14.84 49.91 6.70
C PRO A 427 16.39 50.15 6.78
N GLU A 428 17.21 49.08 6.76
CA GLU A 428 18.63 48.99 6.33
C GLU A 428 19.59 48.25 7.28
N TYR A 429 20.52 47.52 6.66
CA TYR A 429 21.84 46.99 7.06
C TYR A 429 22.28 47.10 8.54
N TYR A 430 22.89 46.03 9.08
CA TYR A 430 24.32 45.99 9.44
C TYR A 430 24.70 44.65 10.13
N HIS A 431 25.96 44.26 9.85
CA HIS A 431 26.88 43.41 10.60
C HIS A 431 26.50 42.98 12.04
N TYR A 432 26.84 41.73 12.38
CA TYR A 432 27.15 41.37 13.76
C TYR A 432 28.60 40.91 13.90
N THR A 433 29.27 41.62 14.79
CA THR A 433 30.58 41.38 15.38
C THR A 433 30.50 40.25 16.41
N ILE A 434 31.58 39.49 16.49
CA ILE A 434 31.87 38.44 17.47
C ILE A 434 31.91 39.03 18.88
N VAL A 435 31.22 38.39 19.83
CA VAL A 435 31.52 38.52 21.26
C VAL A 435 31.91 37.15 21.76
N GLU A 436 33.18 37.04 22.16
CA GLU A 436 33.75 35.89 22.85
C GLU A 436 33.12 35.77 24.24
N ASP A 437 32.65 34.58 24.61
CA ASP A 437 32.62 34.21 26.01
C ASP A 437 33.08 32.75 26.22
N LYS A 438 34.06 32.63 27.11
CA LYS A 438 34.83 31.44 27.45
C LYS A 438 34.11 30.71 28.56
N THR A 439 33.21 29.79 28.24
CA THR A 439 32.73 28.78 29.23
C THR A 439 32.05 27.56 28.59
N LEU A 440 32.48 27.15 27.39
CA LEU A 440 31.97 25.93 26.73
C LEU A 440 33.03 24.84 26.45
N ALA A 441 34.24 24.99 26.99
CA ALA A 441 35.36 24.08 26.70
C ALA A 441 35.43 22.84 27.61
N GLU A 442 34.59 22.75 28.65
CA GLU A 442 34.60 21.62 29.60
C GLU A 442 33.37 20.72 29.52
N TRP A 443 32.37 21.07 28.71
CA TRP A 443 31.22 20.20 28.45
C TRP A 443 31.34 19.41 27.13
N ALA A 444 32.21 19.83 26.21
CA ALA A 444 32.38 19.21 24.90
C ALA A 444 33.25 17.93 24.90
N ARG A 445 33.69 17.43 26.06
CA ARG A 445 34.65 16.30 26.12
C ARG A 445 33.97 14.92 26.21
N ASP A 446 32.68 14.86 26.53
CA ASP A 446 31.94 13.58 26.68
C ASP A 446 31.01 13.23 25.50
N ASP A 447 30.67 14.17 24.62
CA ASP A 447 29.80 13.90 23.44
C ASP A 447 30.56 13.62 22.13
N LEU A 448 31.89 13.70 22.14
CA LEU A 448 32.74 13.51 20.95
C LEU A 448 32.94 12.04 20.54
N LYS A 449 32.35 11.07 21.26
CA LYS A 449 32.33 9.65 20.84
C LYS A 449 31.16 9.30 19.94
N SER A 450 30.18 10.19 19.76
CA SER A 450 28.94 9.89 19.04
C SER A 450 28.78 10.67 17.72
N PHE A 451 29.75 11.50 17.33
CA PHE A 451 29.62 12.39 16.17
C PHE A 451 30.73 12.24 15.12
N ALA A 452 31.09 11.00 14.80
CA ALA A 452 31.92 10.68 13.65
C ALA A 452 31.26 9.59 12.79
N LYS A 453 30.33 9.99 11.92
CA LYS A 453 30.04 9.31 10.64
C LYS A 453 29.22 10.25 9.73
N PHE A 454 29.89 10.68 8.65
CA PHE A 454 29.38 11.31 7.42
C PHE A 454 28.84 12.75 7.44
N ASN A 455 29.75 13.72 7.22
CA ASN A 455 29.78 14.63 6.05
C ASN A 455 30.68 15.86 6.36
N ALA A 456 32.00 15.71 6.24
CA ALA A 456 32.92 16.85 6.32
C ALA A 456 34.31 16.54 5.71
N PHE A 457 34.40 15.86 4.56
CA PHE A 457 35.73 15.50 4.01
C PHE A 457 36.37 16.61 3.15
N GLY A 458 35.59 17.55 2.59
CA GLY A 458 36.14 18.64 1.77
C GLY A 458 36.81 19.77 2.59
N GLY A 459 36.24 20.13 3.74
CA GLY A 459 36.78 21.20 4.59
C GLY A 459 38.04 20.79 5.34
N ILE A 460 38.10 19.54 5.82
CA ILE A 460 39.21 19.05 6.65
C ILE A 460 40.50 18.95 5.84
N ILE A 461 40.45 18.51 4.57
CA ILE A 461 41.66 18.39 3.73
C ILE A 461 42.25 19.76 3.38
N SER A 462 41.41 20.78 3.14
CA SER A 462 41.85 22.16 2.91
C SER A 462 42.56 22.74 4.13
N THR A 463 42.00 22.54 5.31
CA THR A 463 42.61 22.97 6.58
C THR A 463 43.87 22.17 6.92
N PHE A 464 43.90 20.87 6.65
CA PHE A 464 45.09 20.04 6.89
C PHE A 464 46.24 20.39 5.93
N ALA A 465 45.95 20.66 4.66
CA ALA A 465 46.93 21.07 3.64
C ALA A 465 47.55 22.44 3.96
N GLN A 466 46.76 23.38 4.50
CA GLN A 466 47.24 24.68 5.01
C GLN A 466 48.08 24.53 6.27
N ILE A 467 47.76 23.57 7.15
CA ILE A 467 48.54 23.30 8.37
C ILE A 467 49.90 22.65 8.07
N ILE A 468 50.03 21.88 6.97
CA ILE A 468 51.28 21.19 6.59
C ILE A 468 52.04 21.83 5.42
N GLY A 469 51.60 22.99 4.93
CA GLY A 469 52.33 23.80 3.93
C GLY A 469 52.35 23.22 2.51
N LEU A 470 51.34 22.43 2.13
CA LEU A 470 51.18 21.91 0.76
C LEU A 470 50.08 22.69 0.04
N GLU A 471 50.43 23.42 -1.03
CA GLU A 471 49.42 24.08 -1.87
C GLU A 471 48.59 23.02 -2.63
N PRO A 472 47.25 22.99 -2.47
CA PRO A 472 46.44 22.08 -3.23
C PRO A 472 46.24 22.63 -4.65
N LYS A 473 46.60 21.83 -5.66
CA LYS A 473 46.30 22.16 -7.06
C LYS A 473 44.78 22.30 -7.24
N GLN A 474 44.34 23.48 -7.67
CA GLN A 474 42.92 23.84 -7.87
C GLN A 474 42.13 22.84 -8.75
N GLU A 475 42.80 22.13 -9.67
CA GLU A 475 42.17 21.09 -10.50
C GLU A 475 41.58 19.92 -9.70
N PHE A 476 42.13 19.60 -8.52
CA PHE A 476 41.68 18.46 -7.72
C PHE A 476 40.39 18.78 -6.94
N ILE A 477 40.21 20.03 -6.53
CA ILE A 477 39.05 20.48 -5.75
C ILE A 477 37.84 20.72 -6.67
N GLN A 478 38.08 21.26 -7.88
CA GLN A 478 37.03 21.49 -8.88
C GLN A 478 36.43 20.17 -9.41
N GLN A 479 37.24 19.12 -9.59
CA GLN A 479 36.76 17.81 -10.07
C GLN A 479 35.94 17.03 -9.03
N SER A 480 36.16 17.27 -7.73
CA SER A 480 35.41 16.61 -6.65
C SER A 480 34.03 17.23 -6.35
N ILE A 481 33.74 18.43 -6.86
CA ILE A 481 32.48 19.15 -6.61
C ILE A 481 31.43 18.93 -7.72
N GLU A 482 31.83 18.41 -8.89
CA GLU A 482 30.95 18.23 -10.06
C GLU A 482 30.54 16.77 -10.37
N LEU A 483 30.82 15.80 -9.50
CA LEU A 483 30.58 14.37 -9.77
C LEU A 483 29.93 13.63 -8.59
N ASN A 484 28.60 13.60 -8.54
CA ASN A 484 27.82 12.65 -7.75
C ASN A 484 26.43 12.56 -8.36
N ASP A 485 25.92 11.37 -8.73
CA ASP A 485 24.45 11.13 -8.81
C ASP A 485 24.01 9.64 -9.06
N LEU A 486 24.83 8.61 -8.77
CA LEU A 486 24.33 7.21 -8.63
C LEU A 486 25.06 6.55 -7.45
N ARG A 487 24.42 5.57 -6.80
CA ARG A 487 25.01 4.72 -5.76
C ARG A 487 24.56 3.28 -6.01
N ILE A 488 25.48 2.31 -6.10
CA ILE A 488 25.16 0.90 -6.41
C ILE A 488 25.48 0.02 -5.20
N ALA A 489 24.55 -0.82 -4.73
CA ALA A 489 24.84 -1.72 -3.61
C ALA A 489 25.51 -3.00 -4.14
N ARG A 490 26.62 -3.41 -3.53
CA ARG A 490 27.20 -4.74 -3.72
C ARG A 490 26.90 -5.61 -2.51
N LEU A 491 26.14 -6.69 -2.73
CA LEU A 491 25.89 -7.73 -1.75
C LEU A 491 26.84 -8.90 -2.00
N THR A 492 27.95 -8.96 -1.26
CA THR A 492 28.84 -10.13 -1.24
C THR A 492 29.10 -10.56 0.19
N THR A 493 28.99 -11.85 0.46
CA THR A 493 29.37 -12.48 1.72
C THR A 493 30.89 -12.51 1.86
N ASP A 494 31.41 -12.31 3.07
CA ASP A 494 32.83 -12.22 3.43
C ASP A 494 33.80 -12.90 2.43
N ILE A 495 34.53 -12.09 1.66
CA ILE A 495 35.70 -12.55 0.93
C ILE A 495 36.84 -11.57 1.21
N THR A 496 37.92 -12.08 1.80
CA THR A 496 39.20 -11.37 1.97
C THR A 496 39.92 -11.15 0.63
N GLU A 497 39.46 -11.78 -0.45
CA GLU A 497 39.94 -11.63 -1.82
C GLU A 497 38.80 -11.17 -2.72
N ILE A 498 38.96 -10.05 -3.42
CA ILE A 498 37.97 -9.60 -4.41
C ILE A 498 38.08 -10.54 -5.62
N PRO A 499 37.01 -11.29 -6.00
CA PRO A 499 37.04 -12.12 -7.20
C PRO A 499 37.46 -11.28 -8.42
N GLU A 500 38.30 -11.83 -9.29
CA GLU A 500 38.82 -11.16 -10.49
C GLU A 500 37.69 -10.55 -11.33
N VAL A 501 36.57 -11.28 -11.46
CA VAL A 501 35.32 -10.85 -12.10
C VAL A 501 34.77 -9.53 -11.54
N VAL A 502 34.88 -9.30 -10.23
CA VAL A 502 34.41 -8.06 -9.59
C VAL A 502 35.36 -6.91 -9.84
N ASN A 503 36.67 -7.16 -9.77
CA ASN A 503 37.67 -6.17 -10.15
C ASN A 503 37.51 -5.78 -11.61
N ASP A 504 37.20 -6.73 -12.48
CA ASP A 504 36.93 -6.48 -13.90
C ASP A 504 35.66 -5.68 -14.10
N LEU A 505 34.58 -5.99 -13.38
CA LEU A 505 33.34 -5.19 -13.43
C LEU A 505 33.61 -3.76 -12.95
N TYR A 506 34.37 -3.59 -11.86
CA TYR A 506 34.77 -2.29 -11.35
C TYR A 506 35.62 -1.52 -12.35
N ASN A 507 36.60 -2.18 -12.96
CA ASN A 507 37.47 -1.60 -13.99
C ASN A 507 36.70 -1.26 -15.27
N CYS A 508 35.71 -2.07 -15.65
CA CYS A 508 34.85 -1.83 -16.80
C CYS A 508 33.97 -0.60 -16.55
N LEU A 509 33.30 -0.54 -15.39
CA LEU A 509 32.55 0.64 -14.95
C LEU A 509 33.43 1.90 -14.91
N ALA A 510 34.64 1.80 -14.37
CA ALA A 510 35.61 2.91 -14.34
C ALA A 510 36.09 3.37 -15.73
N LYS A 511 36.22 2.46 -16.70
CA LYS A 511 36.70 2.75 -18.08
C LYS A 511 35.69 3.50 -18.94
N THR A 512 34.38 3.42 -18.63
CA THR A 512 33.34 4.07 -19.45
C THR A 512 33.38 5.60 -19.44
N LYS A 513 34.28 6.25 -18.66
CA LYS A 513 34.48 7.71 -18.56
C LYS A 513 33.21 8.53 -18.25
N LYS A 514 32.11 7.86 -17.91
CA LYS A 514 30.88 8.47 -17.44
C LYS A 514 30.56 7.85 -16.11
N PHE A 515 30.63 8.69 -15.09
CA PHE A 515 29.90 8.53 -13.84
C PHE A 515 30.38 7.41 -12.91
N ILE A 516 30.91 7.79 -11.75
CA ILE A 516 31.31 6.84 -10.72
C ILE A 516 30.24 6.87 -9.62
N PRO A 517 29.48 5.78 -9.41
CA PRO A 517 28.67 5.65 -8.22
C PRO A 517 29.50 5.22 -7.02
N SER A 518 29.07 5.61 -5.82
CA SER A 518 29.56 5.00 -4.58
C SER A 518 29.04 3.55 -4.55
N ILE A 519 29.93 2.58 -4.75
CA ILE A 519 29.61 1.16 -4.63
C ILE A 519 30.03 0.71 -3.24
N GLU A 520 29.08 0.50 -2.33
CA GLU A 520 29.40 0.01 -0.99
C GLU A 520 29.31 -1.53 -0.98
N ILE A 521 30.41 -2.16 -0.58
CA ILE A 521 30.53 -3.60 -0.35
C ILE A 521 29.99 -3.83 1.06
N LEU A 522 28.90 -4.59 1.19
CA LEU A 522 28.34 -4.87 2.50
C LEU A 522 28.46 -6.38 2.80
N PRO A 523 29.64 -6.85 3.24
CA PRO A 523 29.74 -8.13 3.89
C PRO A 523 29.03 -8.01 5.24
N ASP A 524 28.12 -8.95 5.50
CA ASP A 524 27.38 -9.02 6.76
C ASP A 524 26.61 -7.75 7.12
N ILE A 525 25.62 -7.38 6.29
CA ILE A 525 24.58 -6.45 6.74
C ILE A 525 23.87 -7.10 7.93
N PRO A 526 24.04 -6.58 9.17
CA PRO A 526 23.17 -7.01 10.25
C PRO A 526 21.76 -6.63 9.82
N ILE A 527 20.82 -7.57 9.89
CA ILE A 527 19.46 -7.45 9.36
C ILE A 527 18.80 -6.10 9.72
N GLU A 528 19.18 -5.53 10.86
CA GLU A 528 18.75 -4.24 11.40
C GLU A 528 19.20 -2.99 10.61
N PHE A 529 20.12 -3.12 9.66
CA PHE A 529 20.66 -2.02 8.85
C PHE A 529 20.21 -2.05 7.38
N GLN A 530 19.45 -3.08 6.95
CA GLN A 530 19.04 -3.23 5.56
C GLN A 530 18.21 -2.05 5.05
N ASP A 531 17.31 -1.49 5.86
CA ASP A 531 16.46 -0.36 5.45
C ASP A 531 17.27 0.93 5.20
N LYS A 532 18.32 1.15 6.01
CA LYS A 532 19.26 2.27 5.82
C LYS A 532 20.12 2.09 4.57
N ILE A 533 20.41 0.85 4.21
CA ILE A 533 21.19 0.49 3.04
C ILE A 533 20.32 0.64 1.79
N PHE A 534 19.14 0.02 1.75
CA PHE A 534 18.24 0.06 0.61
C PHE A 534 17.89 1.49 0.20
N ALA A 535 17.66 2.40 1.14
CA ALA A 535 17.39 3.81 0.85
C ALA A 535 18.51 4.57 0.12
N ASN A 536 19.74 4.04 0.14
CA ASN A 536 20.93 4.71 -0.38
C ASN A 536 21.44 4.19 -1.73
N PHE A 537 20.85 3.14 -2.31
CA PHE A 537 21.28 2.57 -3.59
C PHE A 537 20.19 2.66 -4.65
N ASP A 538 20.57 2.80 -5.92
CA ASP A 538 19.65 2.98 -7.05
C ASP A 538 19.35 1.66 -7.79
N ALA A 539 20.22 0.66 -7.61
CA ALA A 539 20.07 -0.69 -8.14
C ALA A 539 20.82 -1.70 -7.27
N PHE A 540 20.44 -2.98 -7.42
CA PHE A 540 21.03 -4.11 -6.74
C PHE A 540 21.60 -5.09 -7.74
N ILE A 541 22.88 -5.44 -7.59
CA ILE A 541 23.54 -6.41 -8.46
C ILE A 541 23.95 -7.62 -7.62
N PHE A 542 23.39 -8.77 -7.94
CA PHE A 542 23.76 -10.07 -7.40
C PHE A 542 24.81 -10.69 -8.31
N VAL A 543 25.97 -11.00 -7.74
CA VAL A 543 27.10 -11.61 -8.44
C VAL A 543 27.29 -13.02 -7.89
N PRO A 544 27.64 -14.00 -8.74
CA PRO A 544 27.92 -15.35 -8.27
C PRO A 544 29.06 -15.28 -7.26
N SER A 545 28.81 -15.77 -6.05
CA SER A 545 29.88 -15.90 -5.08
C SER A 545 30.67 -17.18 -5.38
N LEU A 546 31.97 -17.04 -5.64
CA LEU A 546 32.90 -18.17 -5.79
C LEU A 546 32.93 -19.10 -4.55
N SER A 547 32.43 -18.65 -3.40
CA SER A 547 32.39 -19.38 -2.13
C SER A 547 31.03 -19.98 -1.75
N ILE A 548 29.99 -19.86 -2.60
CA ILE A 548 28.64 -20.39 -2.31
C ILE A 548 28.68 -21.90 -2.03
N ASN A 549 29.61 -22.62 -2.67
CA ASN A 549 29.75 -24.06 -2.49
C ASN A 549 30.37 -24.47 -1.14
N ASN A 550 30.99 -23.55 -0.40
CA ASN A 550 31.72 -23.87 0.83
C ASN A 550 31.15 -23.20 2.10
N ASP A 551 30.29 -22.19 1.99
CA ASP A 551 29.59 -21.58 3.12
C ASP A 551 28.06 -21.57 2.92
N PRO A 552 27.34 -22.57 3.48
CA PRO A 552 25.88 -22.63 3.43
C PRO A 552 25.19 -21.39 4.01
N VAL A 553 25.77 -20.77 5.05
CA VAL A 553 25.18 -19.57 5.69
C VAL A 553 25.23 -18.39 4.72
N ALA A 554 26.35 -18.22 4.03
CA ALA A 554 26.51 -17.19 3.00
C ALA A 554 25.50 -17.36 1.86
N HIS A 555 25.31 -18.60 1.37
CA HIS A 555 24.33 -18.86 0.32
C HIS A 555 22.90 -18.50 0.75
N TRP A 556 22.46 -18.94 1.93
CA TRP A 556 21.12 -18.58 2.41
C TRP A 556 20.96 -17.08 2.69
N LYS A 557 22.02 -16.37 3.12
CA LYS A 557 22.00 -14.90 3.22
C LYS A 557 21.78 -14.26 1.85
N SER A 558 22.38 -14.79 0.78
CA SER A 558 22.17 -14.32 -0.59
C SER A 558 20.73 -14.53 -1.04
N ILE A 559 20.19 -15.75 -0.87
CA ILE A 559 18.79 -16.06 -1.19
C ILE A 559 17.84 -15.15 -0.38
N PHE A 560 18.11 -14.99 0.92
CA PHE A 560 17.33 -14.12 1.80
C PHE A 560 17.32 -12.67 1.28
N ALA A 561 18.49 -12.11 0.95
CA ALA A 561 18.58 -10.75 0.44
C ALA A 561 17.86 -10.59 -0.90
N PHE A 562 18.02 -11.54 -1.82
CA PHE A 562 17.34 -11.56 -3.11
C PHE A 562 15.82 -11.51 -2.93
N TYR A 563 15.24 -12.48 -2.22
CA TYR A 563 13.79 -12.51 -2.02
C TYR A 563 13.28 -11.36 -1.14
N SER A 564 14.08 -10.83 -0.21
CA SER A 564 13.70 -9.64 0.57
C SER A 564 13.50 -8.42 -0.34
N ILE A 565 14.39 -8.21 -1.30
CA ILE A 565 14.26 -7.12 -2.28
C ILE A 565 13.04 -7.37 -3.17
N LEU A 566 12.82 -8.60 -3.65
CA LEU A 566 11.65 -8.90 -4.48
C LEU A 566 10.32 -8.74 -3.72
N VAL A 567 10.28 -9.08 -2.43
CA VAL A 567 9.11 -8.85 -1.56
C VAL A 567 8.87 -7.36 -1.39
N GLY A 568 9.91 -6.58 -1.10
CA GLY A 568 9.78 -5.13 -0.98
C GLY A 568 9.35 -4.45 -2.29
N LEU A 569 9.87 -4.89 -3.44
CA LEU A 569 9.40 -4.46 -4.76
C LEU A 569 7.92 -4.78 -4.98
N GLU A 570 7.47 -5.98 -4.59
CA GLU A 570 6.06 -6.33 -4.66
C GLU A 570 5.21 -5.45 -3.77
N LEU A 571 5.63 -5.22 -2.52
CA LEU A 571 4.93 -4.39 -1.54
C LEU A 571 4.97 -2.89 -1.91
N GLU A 572 5.56 -2.52 -3.04
CA GLU A 572 5.79 -1.14 -3.46
C GLU A 572 6.50 -0.33 -2.37
N ASP A 573 7.44 -0.98 -1.67
CA ASP A 573 8.26 -0.34 -0.66
C ASP A 573 8.88 0.93 -1.27
N PRO A 574 8.62 2.13 -0.70
CA PRO A 574 9.15 3.39 -1.21
C PRO A 574 10.68 3.40 -1.36
N PHE A 575 11.39 2.53 -0.62
CA PHE A 575 12.84 2.37 -0.70
C PHE A 575 13.30 1.46 -1.84
N LEU A 576 12.43 0.66 -2.43
CA LEU A 576 12.77 -0.30 -3.47
C LEU A 576 12.04 -0.01 -4.79
N VAL A 577 10.90 0.67 -4.75
CA VAL A 577 10.10 0.98 -5.92
C VAL A 577 10.95 1.69 -7.00
N ASN A 578 10.89 1.17 -8.23
CA ASN A 578 11.67 1.58 -9.40
C ASN A 578 13.17 1.24 -9.38
N LYS A 579 13.68 0.53 -8.37
CA LYS A 579 15.08 0.05 -8.36
C LYS A 579 15.19 -1.22 -9.18
N GLN A 580 16.27 -1.31 -9.95
CA GLN A 580 16.56 -2.52 -10.71
C GLN A 580 17.23 -3.57 -9.84
N VAL A 581 16.88 -4.82 -10.10
CA VAL A 581 17.55 -6.00 -9.55
C VAL A 581 18.20 -6.72 -10.72
N ILE A 582 19.51 -6.87 -10.66
CA ILE A 582 20.31 -7.47 -11.72
C ILE A 582 20.97 -8.73 -11.17
N LEU A 583 20.75 -9.86 -11.82
CA LEU A 583 21.46 -11.11 -11.60
C LEU A 583 22.56 -11.21 -12.65
N TYR A 584 23.82 -11.09 -12.26
CA TYR A 584 24.92 -11.32 -13.17
C TYR A 584 25.20 -12.83 -13.28
N ASP A 585 24.80 -13.47 -14.37
CA ASP A 585 24.93 -14.92 -14.55
C ASP A 585 25.57 -15.24 -15.92
N PRO A 586 26.88 -15.00 -16.10
CA PRO A 586 27.53 -15.15 -17.40
C PRO A 586 27.50 -16.59 -17.94
N GLU A 587 27.44 -17.57 -17.03
CA GLU A 587 27.37 -19.00 -17.38
C GLU A 587 25.95 -19.56 -17.37
N ASN A 588 24.95 -18.76 -17.00
CA ASN A 588 23.55 -19.17 -16.88
C ASN A 588 23.33 -20.33 -15.88
N THR A 589 24.22 -20.48 -14.89
CA THR A 589 24.23 -21.59 -13.93
C THR A 589 24.12 -21.13 -12.48
N ASN A 590 24.59 -19.93 -12.15
CA ASN A 590 24.86 -19.53 -10.77
C ASN A 590 23.61 -19.17 -9.98
N PHE A 591 22.60 -18.63 -10.67
CA PHE A 591 21.30 -18.30 -10.07
C PHE A 591 20.19 -19.18 -10.61
N LYS A 592 20.53 -20.37 -11.12
CA LYS A 592 19.56 -21.27 -11.74
C LYS A 592 18.48 -21.69 -10.74
N VAL A 593 18.85 -21.99 -9.50
CA VAL A 593 17.88 -22.41 -8.48
C VAL A 593 16.91 -21.29 -8.12
N GLU A 594 17.41 -20.07 -7.90
CA GLU A 594 16.58 -18.90 -7.59
C GLU A 594 15.65 -18.55 -8.75
N ARG A 595 16.14 -18.62 -9.98
CA ARG A 595 15.35 -18.36 -11.19
C ARG A 595 14.31 -19.45 -11.44
N ASP A 596 14.71 -20.72 -11.46
CA ASP A 596 13.80 -21.86 -11.66
C ASP A 596 12.72 -21.88 -10.57
N PHE A 597 13.11 -21.60 -9.32
CA PHE A 597 12.15 -21.53 -8.23
C PHE A 597 11.21 -20.34 -8.39
N TYR A 598 11.70 -19.15 -8.76
CA TYR A 598 10.83 -18.01 -9.04
C TYR A 598 9.85 -18.31 -10.20
N THR A 599 10.34 -18.92 -11.28
CA THR A 599 9.51 -19.38 -12.40
C THR A 599 8.48 -20.42 -11.93
N CYS A 600 8.84 -21.32 -11.03
CA CYS A 600 7.91 -22.25 -10.38
C CYS A 600 6.82 -21.49 -9.58
N LEU A 601 7.19 -20.44 -8.83
CA LEU A 601 6.22 -19.61 -8.11
C LEU A 601 5.22 -18.96 -9.07
N TYR A 602 5.70 -18.36 -10.16
CA TYR A 602 4.85 -17.72 -11.17
C TYR A 602 3.90 -18.72 -11.84
N ASN A 603 4.44 -19.84 -12.35
CA ASN A 603 3.68 -20.87 -13.06
C ASN A 603 2.56 -21.51 -12.22
N ASN A 604 2.69 -21.44 -10.89
CA ASN A 604 1.71 -21.99 -9.95
C ASN A 604 0.81 -20.93 -9.31
N GLY A 605 0.80 -19.70 -9.84
CA GLY A 605 -0.03 -18.61 -9.33
C GLY A 605 0.34 -18.14 -7.93
N MET A 606 1.58 -18.39 -7.49
CA MET A 606 2.12 -17.93 -6.20
C MET A 606 2.89 -16.60 -6.32
N SER A 607 3.16 -16.15 -7.55
CA SER A 607 3.58 -14.80 -7.88
C SER A 607 2.75 -14.30 -9.06
N SER A 608 2.29 -13.05 -9.01
CA SER A 608 1.56 -12.41 -10.11
C SER A 608 2.49 -11.77 -11.15
N GLN A 609 3.77 -11.60 -10.80
CA GLN A 609 4.77 -10.89 -11.60
C GLN A 609 5.65 -11.90 -12.33
N LEU A 610 5.94 -11.63 -13.60
CA LEU A 610 6.90 -12.42 -14.37
C LEU A 610 8.32 -12.24 -13.80
N PRO A 611 9.20 -13.25 -13.91
CA PRO A 611 10.60 -13.11 -13.51
C PRO A 611 11.27 -11.87 -14.14
N GLU A 612 11.01 -11.62 -15.43
CA GLU A 612 11.61 -10.54 -16.20
C GLU A 612 11.11 -9.14 -15.77
N ASP A 613 9.94 -9.06 -15.12
CA ASP A 613 9.41 -7.82 -14.54
C ASP A 613 10.11 -7.47 -13.21
N MET A 614 10.74 -8.45 -12.58
CA MET A 614 11.24 -8.35 -11.21
C MET A 614 12.75 -8.28 -11.13
N PHE A 615 13.45 -8.92 -12.05
CA PHE A 615 14.90 -8.86 -12.16
C PHE A 615 15.37 -9.06 -13.60
N PHE A 616 16.51 -8.45 -13.92
CA PHE A 616 17.21 -8.61 -15.18
C PHE A 616 18.36 -9.60 -15.02
N VAL A 617 18.50 -10.55 -15.93
CA VAL A 617 19.64 -11.48 -15.95
C VAL A 617 20.66 -10.98 -16.96
N ALA A 618 21.82 -10.53 -16.47
CA ALA A 618 22.90 -10.07 -17.32
C ALA A 618 23.91 -11.21 -17.54
N SER A 619 24.15 -11.55 -18.79
CA SER A 619 25.17 -12.51 -19.22
C SER A 619 26.54 -11.86 -19.41
N SER A 620 26.60 -10.54 -19.49
CA SER A 620 27.84 -9.78 -19.67
C SER A 620 27.84 -8.49 -18.86
N GLN A 621 29.04 -7.92 -18.67
CA GLN A 621 29.18 -6.63 -17.97
C GLN A 621 28.54 -5.47 -18.77
N ASP A 622 28.58 -5.54 -20.10
CA ASP A 622 27.97 -4.53 -20.97
C ASP A 622 26.44 -4.49 -20.79
N GLU A 623 25.80 -5.65 -20.63
CA GLU A 623 24.36 -5.74 -20.34
C GLU A 623 24.00 -5.14 -18.98
N ILE A 624 24.85 -5.29 -17.96
CA ILE A 624 24.68 -4.61 -16.66
C ILE A 624 24.70 -3.09 -16.88
N ILE A 625 25.68 -2.58 -17.62
CA ILE A 625 25.84 -1.15 -17.87
C ILE A 625 24.64 -0.60 -18.65
N GLU A 626 24.20 -1.30 -19.69
CA GLU A 626 23.01 -0.93 -20.47
C GLU A 626 21.76 -0.88 -19.58
N CYS A 627 21.56 -1.88 -18.73
CA CYS A 627 20.45 -1.92 -17.78
C CYS A 627 20.49 -0.71 -16.82
N LEU A 628 21.63 -0.42 -16.21
CA LEU A 628 21.79 0.70 -15.27
C LEU A 628 21.57 2.07 -15.92
N GLN A 629 22.00 2.25 -17.18
CA GLN A 629 21.78 3.49 -17.93
C GLN A 629 20.30 3.78 -18.20
N CYS A 630 19.45 2.76 -18.22
CA CYS A 630 18.00 2.95 -18.31
C CYS A 630 17.37 3.48 -17.02
N VAL A 631 17.97 3.21 -15.85
CA VAL A 631 17.41 3.53 -14.52
C VAL A 631 17.65 4.98 -14.11
N SER A 632 18.81 5.53 -14.46
CA SER A 632 19.29 6.82 -13.96
C SER A 632 18.42 8.04 -14.33
N LYS A 633 17.37 7.84 -15.14
CA LYS A 633 16.47 8.91 -15.61
C LYS A 633 15.18 9.08 -14.80
N LEU A 634 14.89 8.20 -13.83
CA LEU A 634 13.55 8.08 -13.25
C LEU A 634 13.47 8.30 -11.73
N TYR A 635 14.57 8.55 -11.04
CA TYR A 635 14.59 8.48 -9.57
C TYR A 635 14.52 9.85 -8.88
N THR A 636 13.64 9.98 -7.88
CA THR A 636 13.60 11.11 -6.95
C THR A 636 13.66 10.56 -5.53
N ARG A 637 14.68 10.97 -4.76
CA ARG A 637 14.97 10.43 -3.43
C ARG A 637 13.91 10.85 -2.40
N GLN A 638 13.39 9.90 -1.61
CA GLN A 638 12.53 10.18 -0.47
C GLN A 638 13.29 10.06 0.86
N LYS A 639 12.88 10.83 1.88
CA LYS A 639 13.43 10.76 3.25
C LYS A 639 12.86 9.57 4.01
N LEU A 640 13.70 8.96 4.84
CA LEU A 640 13.38 7.82 5.70
C LEU A 640 12.41 8.22 6.84
N PRO A 641 11.28 7.52 7.05
CA PRO A 641 10.71 7.35 8.38
C PRO A 641 11.62 6.48 9.25
N ILE A 642 11.78 6.85 10.52
CA ILE A 642 12.45 6.03 11.54
C ILE A 642 11.33 5.33 12.33
N TYR A 643 11.38 4.01 12.43
CA TYR A 643 10.46 3.23 13.25
C TYR A 643 11.14 2.87 14.57
N GLU A 644 10.51 3.19 15.70
CA GLU A 644 10.95 2.73 17.02
C GLU A 644 10.42 1.31 17.28
N ARG A 645 11.28 0.43 17.81
CA ARG A 645 10.88 -0.93 18.23
C ARG A 645 10.24 -0.85 19.61
N GLU A 646 8.93 -1.09 19.69
CA GLU A 646 8.25 -1.24 20.98
C GLU A 646 8.45 -2.65 21.53
N GLN A 647 8.76 -2.75 22.84
CA GLN A 647 8.67 -4.01 23.57
C GLN A 647 7.20 -4.34 23.82
N VAL A 648 6.80 -5.57 23.50
CA VAL A 648 5.40 -5.99 23.52
C VAL A 648 5.27 -7.20 24.43
N ASP A 649 4.34 -7.11 25.39
CA ASP A 649 3.96 -8.25 26.21
C ASP A 649 3.09 -9.20 25.38
N PHE A 650 3.70 -10.30 24.95
CA PHE A 650 2.97 -11.37 24.30
C PHE A 650 2.09 -12.11 25.31
N PRO A 651 0.88 -12.55 24.92
CA PRO A 651 0.08 -13.41 25.76
C PRO A 651 0.90 -14.66 26.10
N ASP A 652 0.93 -15.01 27.38
CA ASP A 652 1.62 -16.21 27.84
C ASP A 652 1.15 -17.41 27.02
N LYS A 653 2.04 -18.36 26.71
CA LYS A 653 1.80 -19.45 25.76
C LYS A 653 0.62 -20.37 26.13
N GLN A 654 -0.08 -20.13 27.24
CA GLN A 654 -1.17 -20.93 27.81
C GLN A 654 -0.88 -22.44 27.80
N GLY A 655 0.41 -22.82 27.86
CA GLY A 655 0.86 -24.21 27.77
C GLY A 655 0.61 -24.92 26.42
N LYS A 656 0.23 -24.19 25.36
CA LYS A 656 -0.02 -24.78 24.03
C LYS A 656 1.26 -25.03 23.25
N PHE A 657 1.20 -26.03 22.39
CA PHE A 657 2.20 -26.27 21.36
C PHE A 657 1.83 -25.47 20.11
N ASN A 658 2.58 -24.41 19.84
CA ASN A 658 2.30 -23.45 18.79
C ASN A 658 2.99 -23.83 17.48
N VAL A 659 2.22 -23.88 16.40
CA VAL A 659 2.67 -24.12 15.02
C VAL A 659 2.73 -22.77 14.30
N ALA A 660 3.93 -22.34 13.90
CA ALA A 660 4.07 -21.21 12.98
C ALA A 660 3.76 -21.68 11.55
N LEU A 661 2.65 -21.20 10.99
CA LEU A 661 2.26 -21.46 9.62
C LEU A 661 2.86 -20.38 8.72
N HIS A 662 3.78 -20.80 7.85
CA HIS A 662 4.36 -20.01 6.77
C HIS A 662 3.64 -20.37 5.47
N LEU A 663 2.80 -19.47 4.95
CA LEU A 663 1.93 -19.72 3.78
C LEU A 663 1.62 -18.43 3.00
N SER A 664 1.22 -18.55 1.73
CA SER A 664 0.89 -17.38 0.91
C SER A 664 -0.25 -16.51 1.49
N ALA A 665 -0.16 -15.19 1.31
CA ALA A 665 -1.23 -14.26 1.64
C ALA A 665 -2.19 -13.99 0.47
N SER A 666 -1.84 -14.36 -0.77
CA SER A 666 -2.51 -13.84 -1.98
C SER A 666 -2.96 -14.89 -2.98
N SER A 667 -2.78 -16.18 -2.71
CA SER A 667 -3.22 -17.23 -3.65
C SER A 667 -4.75 -17.33 -3.69
N GLU A 668 -5.31 -17.33 -4.90
CA GLU A 668 -6.75 -17.53 -5.15
C GLU A 668 -7.10 -18.98 -5.53
N ASN A 669 -6.11 -19.88 -5.54
CA ASN A 669 -6.32 -21.28 -5.92
C ASN A 669 -7.27 -21.96 -4.93
N SER A 670 -8.47 -22.34 -5.40
CA SER A 670 -9.52 -22.89 -4.54
C SER A 670 -9.12 -24.18 -3.84
N GLU A 671 -8.40 -25.08 -4.53
CA GLU A 671 -7.88 -26.31 -3.92
C GLU A 671 -6.90 -26.00 -2.79
N TYR A 672 -6.08 -24.95 -2.95
CA TYR A 672 -5.16 -24.53 -1.90
C TYR A 672 -5.88 -23.93 -0.69
N LEU A 673 -6.92 -23.12 -0.94
CA LEU A 673 -7.73 -22.53 0.12
C LEU A 673 -8.46 -23.63 0.90
N ASP A 674 -9.06 -24.61 0.22
CA ASP A 674 -9.73 -25.74 0.86
C ASP A 674 -8.76 -26.61 1.65
N PHE A 675 -7.58 -26.87 1.09
CA PHE A 675 -6.49 -27.52 1.81
C PHE A 675 -6.13 -26.75 3.09
N THR A 676 -5.98 -25.43 3.00
CA THR A 676 -5.60 -24.58 4.13
C THR A 676 -6.69 -24.57 5.20
N ARG A 677 -7.97 -24.55 4.82
CA ARG A 677 -9.10 -24.70 5.75
C ARG A 677 -9.05 -26.06 6.46
N ARG A 678 -8.78 -27.13 5.71
CA ARG A 678 -8.73 -28.50 6.24
C ARG A 678 -7.60 -28.68 7.26
N ILE A 679 -6.37 -28.27 6.92
CA ILE A 679 -5.24 -28.40 7.84
C ILE A 679 -5.44 -27.52 9.09
N THR A 680 -5.98 -26.30 8.93
CA THR A 680 -6.31 -25.43 10.06
C THR A 680 -7.33 -26.09 10.99
N SER A 681 -8.39 -26.67 10.43
CA SER A 681 -9.39 -27.41 11.21
C SER A 681 -8.74 -28.55 11.99
N GLN A 682 -7.88 -29.34 11.37
CA GLN A 682 -7.18 -30.44 12.07
C GLN A 682 -6.25 -29.93 13.18
N LEU A 683 -5.53 -28.84 12.97
CA LEU A 683 -4.68 -28.21 13.99
C LEU A 683 -5.49 -27.79 15.22
N VAL A 684 -6.63 -27.12 15.05
CA VAL A 684 -7.42 -26.67 16.20
C VAL A 684 -8.11 -27.82 16.93
N HIS A 685 -8.61 -28.83 16.21
CA HIS A 685 -9.16 -30.06 16.83
C HIS A 685 -8.08 -30.85 17.57
N GLY A 686 -6.84 -30.83 17.06
CA GLY A 686 -5.67 -31.40 17.74
C GLY A 686 -5.19 -30.59 18.94
N ASN A 687 -5.85 -29.49 19.32
CA ASN A 687 -5.43 -28.56 20.38
C ASN A 687 -4.02 -27.96 20.14
N PHE A 688 -3.70 -27.64 18.89
CA PHE A 688 -2.53 -26.84 18.56
C PHE A 688 -2.85 -25.34 18.66
N GLY A 689 -1.83 -24.51 18.91
CA GLY A 689 -1.90 -23.07 18.69
C GLY A 689 -1.38 -22.73 17.30
N ILE A 690 -1.88 -21.67 16.69
CA ILE A 690 -1.49 -21.23 15.34
C ILE A 690 -0.86 -19.84 15.45
N VAL A 691 0.32 -19.68 14.84
CA VAL A 691 1.00 -18.40 14.66
C VAL A 691 1.14 -18.14 13.16
N SER A 692 0.70 -16.99 12.65
CA SER A 692 0.72 -16.68 11.21
C SER A 692 0.99 -15.19 10.95
N GLY A 693 1.11 -14.83 9.67
CA GLY A 693 1.24 -13.44 9.20
C GLY A 693 -0.01 -12.56 9.39
N GLY A 694 -1.15 -13.14 9.75
CA GLY A 694 -2.36 -12.40 10.12
C GLY A 694 -3.12 -11.71 8.97
N ALA A 695 -2.88 -12.07 7.72
CA ALA A 695 -3.60 -11.51 6.57
C ALA A 695 -5.07 -11.95 6.52
N ALA A 696 -5.94 -11.07 6.01
CA ALA A 696 -7.39 -11.33 5.91
C ALA A 696 -7.79 -12.16 4.68
N GLN A 697 -6.91 -12.26 3.68
CA GLN A 697 -7.20 -12.84 2.37
C GLN A 697 -6.30 -14.04 2.05
N GLY A 698 -6.62 -14.74 0.96
CA GLY A 698 -5.86 -15.90 0.47
C GLY A 698 -5.81 -17.05 1.49
N PRO A 699 -4.75 -17.89 1.44
CA PRO A 699 -4.57 -19.01 2.37
C PRO A 699 -4.51 -18.56 3.84
N MET A 700 -3.88 -17.43 4.15
CA MET A 700 -3.93 -16.87 5.51
C MET A 700 -5.38 -16.53 5.93
N GLY A 701 -6.16 -15.91 5.04
CA GLY A 701 -7.60 -15.70 5.22
C GLY A 701 -8.37 -17.01 5.49
N ALA A 702 -8.05 -18.07 4.75
CA ALA A 702 -8.63 -19.40 4.93
C ALA A 702 -8.37 -20.02 6.31
N ILE A 703 -7.28 -19.67 7.01
CA ILE A 703 -7.08 -20.04 8.42
C ILE A 703 -8.25 -19.49 9.26
N HIS A 704 -8.59 -18.22 9.06
CA HIS A 704 -9.65 -17.55 9.81
C HIS A 704 -11.05 -18.02 9.40
N GLU A 705 -11.23 -18.46 8.16
CA GLU A 705 -12.49 -19.05 7.70
C GLU A 705 -12.74 -20.43 8.28
N ALA A 706 -11.69 -21.22 8.51
CA ALA A 706 -11.80 -22.52 9.15
C ALA A 706 -12.29 -22.44 10.61
N LEU A 707 -12.10 -21.30 11.28
CA LEU A 707 -12.60 -21.02 12.62
C LEU A 707 -14.06 -20.56 12.61
N THR A 708 -14.94 -21.42 12.11
CA THR A 708 -16.39 -21.15 12.07
C THR A 708 -16.98 -21.03 13.49
N PRO A 709 -18.10 -20.31 13.69
CA PRO A 709 -18.75 -20.23 14.99
C PRO A 709 -19.07 -21.60 15.61
N SER A 710 -19.46 -22.57 14.78
CA SER A 710 -19.73 -23.94 15.23
C SER A 710 -18.49 -24.66 15.73
N ILE A 711 -17.33 -24.51 15.05
CA ILE A 711 -16.07 -25.08 15.52
C ILE A 711 -15.62 -24.39 16.81
N VAL A 712 -15.76 -23.07 16.88
CA VAL A 712 -15.42 -22.31 18.09
C VAL A 712 -16.26 -22.76 19.29
N GLU A 713 -17.57 -22.87 19.10
CA GLU A 713 -18.49 -23.36 20.12
C GLU A 713 -18.18 -24.81 20.52
N GLU A 714 -17.96 -25.70 19.55
CA GLU A 714 -17.60 -27.10 19.80
C GLU A 714 -16.34 -27.21 20.67
N LEU A 715 -15.27 -26.49 20.31
CA LEU A 715 -14.01 -26.52 21.05
C LEU A 715 -14.17 -25.91 22.44
N HIS A 716 -14.93 -24.82 22.57
CA HIS A 716 -15.26 -24.24 23.88
C HIS A 716 -16.06 -25.21 24.77
N CYS A 717 -17.06 -25.92 24.23
CA CYS A 717 -17.81 -26.94 24.96
C CYS A 717 -16.92 -28.11 25.41
N LYS A 718 -15.84 -28.40 24.67
CA LYS A 718 -14.82 -29.39 25.03
C LYS A 718 -13.75 -28.83 25.98
N GLY A 719 -13.82 -27.55 26.35
CA GLY A 719 -12.81 -26.88 27.18
C GLY A 719 -11.45 -26.73 26.48
N ILE A 720 -11.42 -26.81 25.14
CA ILE A 720 -10.22 -26.66 24.32
C ILE A 720 -10.09 -25.17 23.97
N PRO A 721 -9.13 -24.42 24.55
CA PRO A 721 -8.93 -23.03 24.19
C PRO A 721 -8.52 -22.93 22.72
N ILE A 722 -8.81 -21.83 22.04
CA ILE A 722 -8.35 -21.57 20.67
C ILE A 722 -7.26 -20.51 20.73
N SER A 723 -6.12 -20.78 20.08
CA SER A 723 -5.02 -19.82 19.97
C SER A 723 -4.71 -19.60 18.51
N ASN A 724 -5.05 -18.41 18.02
CA ASN A 724 -4.78 -17.95 16.67
C ASN A 724 -4.12 -16.56 16.74
N ILE A 725 -2.80 -16.54 16.55
CA ILE A 725 -1.93 -15.37 16.71
C ILE A 725 -1.57 -14.85 15.31
N GLY A 726 -1.90 -13.59 15.03
CA GLY A 726 -1.56 -12.91 13.78
C GLY A 726 -0.52 -11.83 14.01
N ILE A 727 0.62 -11.90 13.32
CA ILE A 727 1.71 -10.93 13.42
C ILE A 727 1.92 -10.31 12.04
N TYR A 728 1.58 -9.04 11.90
CA TYR A 728 1.59 -8.30 10.64
C TYR A 728 2.45 -7.04 10.74
N THR A 729 2.76 -6.38 9.63
CA THR A 729 3.35 -5.03 9.62
C THR A 729 2.32 -4.01 9.12
N ARG A 730 2.64 -2.73 9.19
CA ARG A 730 1.77 -1.68 8.62
C ARG A 730 1.51 -1.92 7.12
N GLU A 731 2.55 -2.27 6.39
CA GLU A 731 2.54 -2.48 4.93
C GLU A 731 1.71 -3.72 4.58
N THR A 732 1.93 -4.84 5.29
CA THR A 732 1.15 -6.05 5.03
C THR A 732 -0.30 -5.88 5.46
N LYS A 733 -0.59 -5.12 6.52
CA LYS A 733 -1.97 -4.75 6.87
C LYS A 733 -2.67 -3.95 5.77
N LEU A 734 -2.00 -2.96 5.19
CA LEU A 734 -2.58 -2.11 4.13
C LEU A 734 -2.88 -2.91 2.87
N ARG A 735 -2.02 -3.86 2.51
CA ARG A 735 -2.15 -4.68 1.30
C ARG A 735 -3.05 -5.91 1.48
N GLU A 736 -2.88 -6.63 2.58
CA GLU A 736 -3.45 -7.96 2.80
C GLU A 736 -4.65 -7.95 3.74
N GLY A 737 -4.91 -6.81 4.40
CA GLY A 737 -5.93 -6.66 5.42
C GLY A 737 -5.59 -7.42 6.70
N ILE A 738 -6.43 -7.26 7.72
CA ILE A 738 -6.40 -8.06 8.95
C ILE A 738 -7.82 -8.52 9.24
N PRO A 739 -8.04 -9.80 9.55
CA PRO A 739 -9.35 -10.31 9.88
C PRO A 739 -9.85 -9.69 11.19
N GLN A 740 -10.99 -9.00 11.13
CA GLN A 740 -11.61 -8.43 12.32
C GLN A 740 -12.19 -9.55 13.19
N ASN A 741 -11.90 -9.53 14.50
CA ASN A 741 -12.50 -10.41 15.52
C ASN A 741 -12.29 -11.93 15.33
N LYS A 742 -11.29 -12.36 14.54
CA LYS A 742 -10.97 -13.79 14.33
C LYS A 742 -9.59 -14.21 14.83
N LEU A 743 -8.82 -13.25 15.34
CA LEU A 743 -7.52 -13.47 15.96
C LEU A 743 -7.70 -13.46 17.48
N THR A 744 -7.19 -14.49 18.15
CA THR A 744 -7.07 -14.51 19.62
C THR A 744 -6.12 -13.41 20.07
N TRP A 745 -5.11 -13.13 19.26
CA TRP A 745 -4.18 -12.04 19.47
C TRP A 745 -3.63 -11.55 18.13
N ALA A 746 -3.50 -10.24 17.99
CA ALA A 746 -3.06 -9.60 16.76
C ALA A 746 -2.01 -8.53 17.12
N HIS A 747 -0.89 -8.51 16.41
CA HIS A 747 0.18 -7.56 16.68
C HIS A 747 0.79 -7.01 15.41
N GLN A 748 0.96 -5.68 15.43
CA GLN A 748 1.64 -4.93 14.40
C GLN A 748 3.12 -4.80 14.74
N ALA A 749 3.97 -5.61 14.12
CA ALA A 749 5.41 -5.44 14.19
C ALA A 749 5.86 -4.15 13.49
N SER A 750 7.00 -3.60 13.92
CA SER A 750 7.63 -2.41 13.32
C SER A 750 8.03 -2.62 11.87
N ASP A 751 8.47 -3.84 11.54
CA ASP A 751 9.02 -4.21 10.24
C ASP A 751 8.89 -5.72 9.99
N LEU A 752 9.16 -6.16 8.76
CA LEU A 752 9.05 -7.56 8.35
C LEU A 752 10.02 -8.48 9.12
N TYR A 753 11.19 -7.98 9.52
CA TYR A 753 12.19 -8.78 10.24
C TYR A 753 11.77 -9.03 11.67
N TYR A 754 11.29 -8.00 12.36
CA TYR A 754 10.75 -8.14 13.70
C TYR A 754 9.51 -9.03 13.69
N ARG A 755 8.65 -8.93 12.67
CA ARG A 755 7.56 -9.90 12.45
C ARG A 755 8.06 -11.35 12.42
N MET A 756 9.09 -11.66 11.62
CA MET A 756 9.67 -13.01 11.56
C MET A 756 10.27 -13.43 12.92
N GLN A 757 10.98 -12.54 13.61
CA GLN A 757 11.53 -12.84 14.94
C GLN A 757 10.45 -13.16 15.97
N LEU A 758 9.31 -12.45 15.94
CA LEU A 758 8.19 -12.74 16.82
C LEU A 758 7.57 -14.11 16.47
N MET A 759 7.37 -14.42 15.18
CA MET A 759 6.93 -15.76 14.77
C MET A 759 7.90 -16.86 15.24
N GLU A 760 9.20 -16.60 15.17
CA GLU A 760 10.24 -17.50 15.71
C GLU A 760 10.12 -17.64 17.23
N HIS A 761 9.93 -16.59 18.01
CA HIS A 761 9.85 -16.69 19.48
C HIS A 761 8.59 -17.44 19.93
N HIS A 762 7.46 -17.20 19.27
CA HIS A 762 6.15 -17.64 19.73
C HIS A 762 5.69 -19.00 19.19
N SER A 763 6.48 -19.62 18.33
CA SER A 763 6.26 -20.99 17.85
C SER A 763 7.06 -22.03 18.64
N ASP A 764 6.68 -23.29 18.55
CA ASP A 764 7.45 -24.45 19.00
C ASP A 764 7.91 -25.31 17.80
N VAL A 765 7.21 -25.19 16.67
CA VAL A 765 7.52 -25.83 15.39
C VAL A 765 7.13 -24.89 14.25
N PHE A 766 7.85 -24.98 13.13
CA PHE A 766 7.52 -24.28 11.89
C PHE A 766 6.90 -25.26 10.90
N MET A 767 5.78 -24.88 10.29
CA MET A 767 5.18 -25.61 9.19
C MET A 767 5.12 -24.69 7.97
N ILE A 768 5.79 -25.11 6.91
CA ILE A 768 5.93 -24.38 5.65
C ILE A 768 4.95 -24.99 4.66
N LEU A 769 3.95 -24.20 4.28
CA LEU A 769 2.99 -24.51 3.23
C LEU A 769 3.37 -23.75 1.95
N PRO A 770 2.90 -24.19 0.78
CA PRO A 770 3.16 -23.54 -0.50
C PRO A 770 2.96 -22.01 -0.48
N GLY A 771 3.91 -21.27 -1.02
CA GLY A 771 3.75 -19.83 -1.11
C GLY A 771 4.80 -19.15 -1.94
N GLY A 772 4.58 -17.84 -2.14
CA GLY A 772 5.39 -17.01 -3.02
C GLY A 772 6.72 -16.59 -2.42
N LYS A 773 7.24 -15.47 -2.91
CA LYS A 773 8.53 -14.88 -2.52
C LYS A 773 8.67 -14.56 -1.03
N GLY A 774 7.59 -14.15 -0.37
CA GLY A 774 7.57 -13.95 1.09
C GLY A 774 7.92 -15.22 1.86
N ILE A 775 7.45 -16.38 1.39
CA ILE A 775 7.76 -17.66 2.03
C ILE A 775 9.22 -18.05 1.79
N MET A 776 9.77 -17.76 0.61
CA MET A 776 11.21 -17.96 0.39
C MET A 776 12.09 -17.08 1.27
N GLN A 777 11.68 -15.84 1.51
CA GLN A 777 12.33 -14.96 2.48
C GLN A 777 12.29 -15.58 3.89
N GLU A 778 11.13 -16.04 4.35
CA GLU A 778 10.96 -16.66 5.66
C GLU A 778 11.75 -17.98 5.81
N ILE A 779 11.74 -18.85 4.80
CA ILE A 779 12.53 -20.09 4.79
C ILE A 779 14.01 -19.77 4.88
N SER A 780 14.50 -18.84 4.07
CA SER A 780 15.92 -18.48 4.05
C SER A 780 16.38 -17.95 5.39
N LYS A 781 15.53 -17.15 6.06
CA LYS A 781 15.78 -16.67 7.43
C LYS A 781 15.88 -17.82 8.42
N LEU A 782 14.97 -18.78 8.37
CA LEU A 782 14.99 -19.98 9.22
C LEU A 782 16.25 -20.82 8.97
N MET A 783 16.68 -20.98 7.72
CA MET A 783 17.90 -21.72 7.38
C MET A 783 19.15 -21.02 7.92
N ILE A 784 19.26 -19.70 7.77
CA ILE A 784 20.34 -18.92 8.38
C ILE A 784 20.36 -19.11 9.90
N ALA A 785 19.20 -19.01 10.56
CA ALA A 785 19.09 -19.19 12.00
C ALA A 785 19.46 -20.62 12.44
N LYS A 786 19.07 -21.64 11.66
CA LYS A 786 19.41 -23.05 11.89
C LYS A 786 20.91 -23.31 11.78
N LEU A 787 21.52 -22.88 10.68
CA LEU A 787 22.94 -23.08 10.43
C LEU A 787 23.82 -22.32 11.44
N LYS A 788 23.35 -21.16 11.92
CA LYS A 788 23.99 -20.39 12.99
C LYS A 788 23.68 -20.88 14.41
N ASN A 789 22.89 -21.96 14.56
CA ASN A 789 22.48 -22.48 15.86
C ASN A 789 21.83 -21.42 16.77
N HIS A 790 21.02 -20.52 16.19
CA HIS A 790 20.41 -19.40 16.91
C HIS A 790 19.42 -19.89 17.97
N GLU A 791 19.39 -19.25 19.15
CA GLU A 791 18.69 -19.79 20.32
C GLU A 791 17.18 -19.99 20.13
N THR A 792 16.56 -19.10 19.37
CA THR A 792 15.12 -19.10 19.09
C THR A 792 14.68 -20.25 18.18
N VAL A 793 15.60 -20.82 17.39
CA VAL A 793 15.27 -21.79 16.33
C VAL A 793 16.04 -23.11 16.48
N LYS A 794 17.19 -23.14 17.17
CA LYS A 794 18.09 -24.31 17.25
C LYS A 794 17.38 -25.61 17.59
N ASN A 795 16.47 -25.58 18.56
CA ASN A 795 15.76 -26.75 19.05
C ASN A 795 14.35 -26.97 18.45
N LYS A 796 13.96 -26.21 17.42
CA LYS A 796 12.62 -26.29 16.81
C LYS A 796 12.65 -27.10 15.53
N HIS A 797 11.62 -27.86 15.23
CA HIS A 797 11.56 -28.62 13.99
C HIS A 797 10.92 -27.79 12.87
N ILE A 798 11.22 -28.18 11.63
CA ILE A 798 10.66 -27.58 10.42
C ILE A 798 9.94 -28.68 9.65
N VAL A 799 8.66 -28.49 9.37
CA VAL A 799 7.81 -29.40 8.60
C VAL A 799 7.49 -28.73 7.27
N ILE A 800 8.01 -29.25 6.16
CA ILE A 800 7.71 -28.76 4.81
C ILE A 800 6.60 -29.60 4.21
N TYR A 801 5.47 -28.97 3.88
CA TYR A 801 4.39 -29.60 3.13
C TYR A 801 4.69 -29.53 1.63
N ASN A 802 5.22 -30.62 1.07
CA ASN A 802 5.60 -30.71 -0.33
C ASN A 802 4.38 -31.01 -1.21
N TRP A 803 3.58 -29.97 -1.47
CA TRP A 803 2.33 -30.07 -2.22
C TRP A 803 2.56 -30.62 -3.63
N GLN A 804 1.84 -31.67 -3.99
CA GLN A 804 1.94 -32.32 -5.30
C GLN A 804 1.29 -31.42 -6.37
N ILE A 805 2.11 -30.83 -7.25
CA ILE A 805 1.61 -29.85 -8.24
C ILE A 805 1.42 -30.48 -9.63
N LYS A 806 2.35 -31.35 -10.08
CA LYS A 806 2.37 -31.72 -11.50
C LYS A 806 2.94 -33.11 -11.76
N LEU A 807 2.28 -33.82 -12.67
CA LEU A 807 2.82 -34.94 -13.41
C LEU A 807 3.78 -34.41 -14.48
N MET A 808 5.09 -34.49 -14.25
CA MET A 808 6.09 -34.34 -15.31
C MET A 808 6.23 -35.68 -16.03
N ILE A 809 6.39 -35.67 -17.35
CA ILE A 809 6.81 -36.86 -18.10
C ILE A 809 8.31 -36.66 -18.37
N GLU A 810 9.16 -37.50 -17.80
CA GLU A 810 10.59 -37.55 -18.16
C GLU A 810 10.70 -37.78 -19.67
N GLU A 811 11.33 -36.85 -20.39
CA GLU A 811 11.40 -36.91 -21.86
C GLU A 811 12.16 -38.16 -22.35
N GLU A 812 13.21 -38.58 -21.63
CA GLU A 812 14.04 -39.73 -22.02
C GLU A 812 13.42 -41.09 -21.69
N SER A 813 12.60 -41.17 -20.64
CA SER A 813 12.06 -42.44 -20.14
C SER A 813 10.55 -42.60 -20.36
N GLY A 814 9.85 -41.51 -20.70
CA GLY A 814 8.39 -41.44 -20.70
C GLY A 814 7.77 -41.57 -19.29
N ARG A 815 8.59 -41.59 -18.23
CA ARG A 815 8.13 -41.84 -16.87
C ARG A 815 7.42 -40.62 -16.31
N LYS A 816 6.19 -40.84 -15.86
CA LYS A 816 5.40 -39.88 -15.10
C LYS A 816 6.01 -39.69 -13.70
N ILE A 817 6.69 -38.58 -13.45
CA ILE A 817 7.20 -38.17 -12.13
C ILE A 817 6.29 -37.08 -11.59
N LEU A 818 5.63 -37.36 -10.47
CA LEU A 818 5.00 -36.30 -9.68
C LEU A 818 6.11 -35.53 -8.98
N THR A 819 6.26 -34.25 -9.32
CA THR A 819 7.15 -33.34 -8.59
C THR A 819 6.33 -32.50 -7.61
N GLY A 820 6.80 -32.45 -6.37
CA GLY A 820 6.21 -31.60 -5.34
C GLY A 820 6.72 -30.16 -5.45
N PHE A 821 5.96 -29.22 -4.90
CA PHE A 821 6.20 -27.77 -4.95
C PHE A 821 7.59 -27.36 -4.47
N TYR A 822 8.04 -27.98 -3.39
CA TYR A 822 9.32 -27.66 -2.76
C TYR A 822 10.43 -28.63 -3.14
N THR A 823 10.27 -29.49 -4.16
CA THR A 823 11.28 -30.53 -4.49
C THR A 823 12.67 -29.93 -4.70
N GLN A 824 12.80 -28.90 -5.57
CA GLN A 824 14.08 -28.22 -5.81
C GLN A 824 14.66 -27.56 -4.56
N LEU A 825 13.80 -27.00 -3.70
CA LEU A 825 14.20 -26.37 -2.44
C LEU A 825 14.69 -27.40 -1.42
N ILE A 826 14.02 -28.54 -1.33
CA ILE A 826 14.39 -29.65 -0.47
C ILE A 826 15.75 -30.19 -0.92
N ASP A 827 15.94 -30.40 -2.22
CA ASP A 827 17.22 -30.85 -2.78
C ASP A 827 18.35 -29.86 -2.44
N LEU A 828 18.09 -28.55 -2.51
CA LEU A 828 19.04 -27.52 -2.09
C LEU A 828 19.38 -27.62 -0.59
N ILE A 829 18.37 -27.74 0.28
CA ILE A 829 18.57 -27.89 1.74
C ILE A 829 19.43 -29.13 2.03
N LEU A 830 19.14 -30.25 1.38
CA LEU A 830 19.86 -31.51 1.59
C LEU A 830 21.29 -31.44 1.06
N ALA A 831 21.52 -30.87 -0.13
CA ALA A 831 22.84 -30.72 -0.72
C ALA A 831 23.79 -29.93 0.19
N GLN A 832 23.27 -28.89 0.87
CA GLN A 832 24.07 -28.02 1.72
C GLN A 832 24.42 -28.59 3.09
N GLN A 833 23.69 -29.60 3.58
CA GLN A 833 24.02 -30.23 4.85
C GLN A 833 25.27 -31.13 4.74
N GLN A 834 25.85 -31.31 3.54
CA GLN A 834 26.96 -32.23 3.26
C GLN A 834 26.69 -33.67 3.76
N GLN A 835 25.42 -33.98 4.03
CA GLN A 835 24.94 -35.26 4.53
C GLN A 835 23.91 -35.78 3.52
N GLN A 836 24.09 -37.01 3.06
CA GLN A 836 23.12 -37.67 2.19
C GLN A 836 21.80 -38.02 2.91
N GLN A 837 21.73 -37.79 4.22
CA GLN A 837 20.56 -38.09 5.05
C GLN A 837 19.86 -36.79 5.47
N GLN A 838 18.54 -36.81 5.39
CA GLN A 838 17.68 -35.74 5.88
C GLN A 838 17.96 -35.46 7.37
N PRO A 839 18.22 -34.20 7.74
CA PRO A 839 18.53 -33.89 9.13
C PRO A 839 17.29 -34.12 10.01
N SER A 840 17.49 -34.59 11.24
CA SER A 840 16.39 -34.99 12.15
C SER A 840 15.45 -33.83 12.54
N TRP A 841 15.86 -32.58 12.32
CA TRP A 841 15.04 -31.40 12.56
C TRP A 841 14.13 -31.03 11.38
N LEU A 842 14.37 -31.58 10.19
CA LEU A 842 13.60 -31.33 8.97
C LEU A 842 12.68 -32.52 8.71
N HIS A 843 11.41 -32.25 8.48
CA HIS A 843 10.40 -33.22 8.09
C HIS A 843 9.77 -32.78 6.77
N VAL A 844 9.62 -33.69 5.82
CA VAL A 844 8.98 -33.41 4.54
C VAL A 844 7.77 -34.32 4.45
N VAL A 845 6.60 -33.74 4.26
CA VAL A 845 5.32 -34.45 4.23
C VAL A 845 4.57 -34.14 2.95
N THR A 846 3.68 -35.04 2.53
CA THR A 846 2.93 -34.89 1.27
C THR A 846 1.41 -34.84 1.44
N ASN A 847 0.92 -35.17 2.63
CA ASN A 847 -0.49 -35.16 2.99
C ASN A 847 -0.70 -34.64 4.43
N VAL A 848 -1.94 -34.32 4.77
CA VAL A 848 -2.28 -33.63 6.02
C VAL A 848 -2.11 -34.59 7.21
N GLU A 849 -2.49 -35.85 7.04
CA GLU A 849 -2.44 -36.89 8.06
C GLU A 849 -1.00 -37.10 8.56
N GLU A 850 -0.06 -37.27 7.62
CA GLU A 850 1.37 -37.36 7.89
C GLU A 850 1.89 -36.13 8.64
N ALA A 851 1.43 -34.94 8.22
CA ALA A 851 1.82 -33.69 8.87
C ALA A 851 1.35 -33.64 10.33
N MET A 852 0.09 -34.04 10.59
CA MET A 852 -0.48 -34.07 11.93
C MET A 852 0.19 -35.11 12.83
N ASP A 853 0.51 -36.30 12.31
CA ASP A 853 1.24 -37.34 13.04
C ASP A 853 2.62 -36.86 13.51
N ILE A 854 3.34 -36.15 12.63
CA ILE A 854 4.64 -35.55 12.97
C ILE A 854 4.47 -34.45 14.03
N LEU A 855 3.49 -33.55 13.87
CA LEU A 855 3.24 -32.49 14.84
C LEU A 855 2.89 -33.04 16.22
N GLU A 856 2.10 -34.11 16.28
CA GLU A 856 1.74 -34.77 17.54
C GLU A 856 2.96 -35.40 18.21
N LYS A 857 3.79 -36.12 17.43
CA LYS A 857 5.04 -36.69 17.92
C LYS A 857 5.96 -35.60 18.51
N LEU A 858 6.13 -34.49 17.79
CA LEU A 858 6.96 -33.37 18.23
C LEU A 858 6.42 -32.69 19.48
N ARG A 859 5.09 -32.55 19.59
CA ARG A 859 4.44 -32.06 20.81
C ARG A 859 4.75 -32.94 22.01
N MET A 860 4.63 -34.26 21.85
CA MET A 860 4.92 -35.23 22.90
C MET A 860 6.40 -35.22 23.32
N GLU A 861 7.32 -35.06 22.36
CA GLU A 861 8.75 -34.89 22.63
C GLU A 861 9.05 -33.60 23.40
N ASN A 862 8.43 -32.49 23.01
CA ASN A 862 8.58 -31.22 23.71
C ASN A 862 8.02 -31.30 25.14
N HIS A 863 6.87 -31.94 25.33
CA HIS A 863 6.29 -32.18 26.65
C HIS A 863 7.24 -33.00 27.54
N LYS A 864 7.79 -34.12 27.03
CA LYS A 864 8.78 -34.92 27.76
C LYS A 864 10.02 -34.11 28.16
N ARG A 865 10.50 -33.23 27.26
CA ARG A 865 11.65 -32.35 27.53
C ARG A 865 11.35 -31.36 28.66
N ILE A 866 10.18 -30.72 28.63
CA ILE A 866 9.73 -29.77 29.65
C ILE A 866 9.56 -30.47 31.00
N THR A 867 8.89 -31.62 31.04
CA THR A 867 8.71 -32.41 32.27
C THR A 867 10.05 -32.86 32.85
N LYS A 868 11.00 -33.27 32.01
CA LYS A 868 12.36 -33.61 32.45
C LYS A 868 13.05 -32.41 33.13
N LEU A 869 12.98 -31.22 32.53
CA LEU A 869 13.56 -30.00 33.10
C LEU A 869 12.98 -29.66 34.49
N PHE A 870 11.66 -29.79 34.66
CA PHE A 870 10.99 -29.58 35.96
C PHE A 870 11.40 -30.64 37.01
N THR A 871 11.51 -31.91 36.60
CA THR A 871 11.94 -32.97 37.53
C THR A 871 13.39 -32.77 38.00
N THR A 872 14.31 -32.38 37.10
CA THR A 872 15.70 -32.09 37.48
C THR A 872 15.84 -30.84 38.35
N THR A 873 15.07 -29.78 38.12
CA THR A 873 15.12 -28.57 38.96
C THR A 873 14.48 -28.76 40.33
N SER A 874 13.46 -29.62 40.46
CA SER A 874 12.89 -29.98 41.76
C SER A 874 13.88 -30.75 42.66
N SER A 875 14.78 -31.54 42.07
CA SER A 875 15.85 -32.22 42.82
C SER A 875 16.91 -31.25 43.36
N PHE A 876 17.16 -30.14 42.66
CA PHE A 876 18.11 -29.09 43.07
C PHE A 876 17.56 -28.14 44.13
N ARG A 877 16.23 -28.04 44.32
CA ARG A 877 15.63 -27.25 45.40
C ARG A 877 15.51 -28.01 46.73
N ASN A 878 15.71 -29.34 46.71
CA ASN A 878 15.68 -30.19 47.90
C ASN A 878 17.08 -30.53 48.45
N THR A 879 18.14 -30.05 47.81
CA THR A 879 19.53 -29.98 48.31
C THR A 879 19.87 -28.53 48.58
#